data_AF-A0A0D0EAB5-F1
#
_entry.id   AF-A0A0D0EAB5-F1
#
_cell.length_a   1.000
_cell.length_b   1.000
_cell.length_c   1.000
_cell.angle_alpha   90.00
_cell.angle_beta   90.00
_cell.angle_gamma   90.00
#
_symmetry.space_group_name_H-M   'P 1'
#
loop_
_entity.id
_entity.type
_entity.pdbx_description
1 polymer ?
#
loop_
_entity_poly.entity_id
_entity_poly.type
_entity_poly.pdbx_seq_one_letter_code
_entity_poly.pdbx_strand_id
1 'polypeptide(L)'
;MGSVTPRASGFWTDSMRPRMSYFGGDDVEEAAGFEDEYEYDGRTPLDKTIDRIGMGSYQWTLLSLCGFGWMADNMWIQAIAIVLPRVQQHYSVPDSYIGILSSSMFAGMMVGAIGWGTCSDLVGRSAAFNATLFFTAVFGMLASFAGSFWMLCAILFFLGSAVGGSMPTDGTLLLEHMPKGKQYLVTALSVFFSFGSVLSAVVALFVLPKNSCPPNQPCDPSTANNGWKYMLVWLGLITLSMFLARIVFFRLHESPRYLVHAGRHQEALESLQLISRFNGSEIPIDLEDVDDRRPPEPHSQAQGSSPSGERAPFLPSAQDTLHPNRETLFGVRADGDATRNGAASGDVSREDGVKDYQSTDESPNSLDSHLFITPIDDHPPQGHSLARGDILSSSQTKLLHAETKDHFTVRRSRYRSSQSLRSQKRASGVLPRWINGPLVAWLDRIGMVLSPEWFRTTVLVWGTWFFMALAFTMFNVYYPKLLETGSTGEGSPPPSLEDNLWDVVIFTLGGCPGAILGAYMVESSLGRRGSLAGTTLLTAFFCMVFVHVKSPLMVRASSVGISLSATTMYAVLYGWTPEIFGTKVRGTACGIASALSRIGGMIAPLLGGALLVMDRSFPVYTSVIVYLISAACVLLLHETAGQGGEGAFIH
;
A
#
# COMPACT_ATOMS: atom_id res chain seq x y z
N MET A 1 -29.62 39.67 -30.19
CA MET A 1 -28.94 40.98 -30.19
C MET A 1 -28.25 41.09 -28.83
N GLY A 2 -26.97 40.72 -28.71
CA GLY A 2 -25.79 41.53 -29.06
C GLY A 2 -25.20 42.04 -27.74
N SER A 3 -24.30 41.26 -27.12
CA SER A 3 -22.83 41.46 -27.11
C SER A 3 -22.35 42.61 -26.21
N VAL A 4 -21.46 42.34 -25.27
CA VAL A 4 -20.05 42.80 -25.24
C VAL A 4 -19.38 42.33 -23.93
N THR A 5 -18.39 41.43 -24.07
CA THR A 5 -17.24 41.22 -23.17
C THR A 5 -16.15 42.26 -23.46
N PRO A 6 -15.16 42.52 -22.57
CA PRO A 6 -13.89 41.75 -22.58
C PRO A 6 -13.33 41.47 -21.16
N ARG A 7 -12.90 40.23 -20.82
CA ARG A 7 -11.63 39.52 -21.07
C ARG A 7 -10.43 40.01 -20.23
N ALA A 8 -9.90 39.12 -19.37
CA ALA A 8 -8.46 38.84 -19.24
C ALA A 8 -8.23 37.55 -18.43
N SER A 9 -7.99 36.46 -19.16
CA SER A 9 -7.53 35.15 -18.72
C SER A 9 -6.42 34.74 -19.69
N GLY A 10 -5.29 34.26 -19.17
CA GLY A 10 -4.26 33.62 -19.98
C GLY A 10 -2.85 33.87 -19.45
N PHE A 11 -2.24 32.86 -18.85
CA PHE A 11 -0.79 32.75 -18.78
C PHE A 11 -0.37 31.31 -18.49
N TRP A 12 -0.59 30.40 -19.45
CA TRP A 12 0.19 29.15 -19.64
C TRP A 12 -0.18 28.61 -21.03
N THR A 13 0.56 29.03 -22.06
CA THR A 13 0.59 28.36 -23.36
C THR A 13 2.03 28.35 -23.88
N ASP A 14 2.47 27.16 -24.23
CA ASP A 14 3.46 26.78 -25.26
C ASP A 14 4.71 27.62 -25.47
N SER A 15 5.87 26.97 -25.29
CA SER A 15 7.11 27.33 -26.00
C SER A 15 7.81 26.08 -26.53
N MET A 16 7.49 25.76 -27.78
CA MET A 16 8.37 25.40 -28.91
C MET A 16 9.70 24.66 -28.67
N ARG A 17 9.79 23.46 -29.26
CA ARG A 17 11.01 22.88 -29.84
C ARG A 17 11.44 23.67 -31.09
N PRO A 18 12.73 23.81 -31.40
CA PRO A 18 13.17 24.42 -32.65
C PRO A 18 13.25 23.38 -33.78
N ARG A 19 12.50 23.63 -34.86
CA ARG A 19 12.65 22.99 -36.18
C ARG A 19 13.42 23.97 -37.07
N MET A 20 14.57 23.55 -37.61
CA MET A 20 15.35 24.32 -38.57
C MET A 20 15.20 23.65 -39.94
N SER A 21 14.74 24.41 -40.93
CA SER A 21 14.50 24.00 -42.31
C SER A 21 15.45 24.72 -43.25
N TYR A 22 16.12 24.01 -44.17
CA TYR A 22 16.61 24.57 -45.42
C TYR A 22 16.50 23.54 -46.57
N PHE A 23 15.84 24.01 -47.63
CA PHE A 23 15.60 23.55 -49.02
C PHE A 23 16.37 22.36 -49.63
N GLY A 24 15.63 21.60 -50.46
CA GLY A 24 16.13 21.13 -51.77
C GLY A 24 15.59 19.77 -52.26
N GLY A 25 14.61 19.81 -53.17
CA GLY A 25 14.45 18.98 -54.38
C GLY A 25 14.59 17.45 -54.36
N ASP A 26 13.50 16.83 -54.83
CA ASP A 26 13.42 15.59 -55.61
C ASP A 26 13.54 14.22 -54.93
N ASP A 27 12.72 13.33 -55.50
CA ASP A 27 12.67 11.86 -55.43
C ASP A 27 11.64 11.19 -54.48
N VAL A 28 10.73 10.53 -55.19
CA VAL A 28 9.61 9.68 -54.81
C VAL A 28 10.15 8.26 -54.53
N GLU A 29 9.40 7.48 -53.76
CA GLU A 29 9.60 6.05 -53.42
C GLU A 29 10.57 5.71 -52.25
N GLU A 30 9.99 5.51 -51.06
CA GLU A 30 10.04 4.20 -50.36
C GLU A 30 9.13 4.23 -49.14
N ALA A 31 7.92 3.67 -49.29
CA ALA A 31 7.05 3.34 -48.17
C ALA A 31 7.27 1.86 -47.83
N ALA A 32 8.10 1.59 -46.82
CA ALA A 32 8.29 0.25 -46.27
C ALA A 32 8.36 0.31 -44.73
N GLY A 33 7.34 -0.25 -44.10
CA GLY A 33 7.36 -0.87 -42.77
C GLY A 33 8.00 -0.10 -41.61
N PHE A 34 7.24 0.79 -40.97
CA PHE A 34 7.40 0.96 -39.52
C PHE A 34 6.61 -0.18 -38.87
N GLU A 35 7.29 -1.28 -38.55
CA GLU A 35 6.83 -2.17 -37.49
C GLU A 35 6.79 -1.33 -36.21
N ASP A 36 5.60 -1.14 -35.65
CA ASP A 36 5.44 -0.59 -34.31
C ASP A 36 6.19 -1.52 -33.35
N GLU A 37 7.39 -1.12 -32.97
CA GLU A 37 8.16 -1.72 -31.89
C GLU A 37 7.31 -1.57 -30.63
N TYR A 38 6.55 -2.62 -30.28
CA TYR A 38 5.78 -2.67 -29.05
C TYR A 38 6.74 -2.51 -27.87
N GLU A 39 6.88 -1.27 -27.39
CA GLU A 39 7.56 -0.96 -26.15
C GLU A 39 6.88 -1.78 -25.05
N TYR A 40 7.56 -2.82 -24.56
CA TYR A 40 7.06 -3.70 -23.51
C TYR A 40 6.97 -2.90 -22.21
N ASP A 41 5.84 -2.24 -21.99
CA ASP A 41 5.53 -1.35 -20.84
C ASP A 41 5.54 -2.10 -19.48
N GLY A 42 5.79 -3.41 -19.45
CA GLY A 42 5.91 -4.21 -18.22
C GLY A 42 4.66 -4.23 -17.32
N ARG A 43 3.53 -3.67 -17.79
CA ARG A 43 2.25 -3.64 -17.08
C ARG A 43 1.46 -4.90 -17.36
N THR A 44 0.83 -5.44 -16.32
CA THR A 44 -0.13 -6.54 -16.47
C THR A 44 -1.33 -6.08 -17.32
N PRO A 45 -2.00 -6.99 -18.04
CA PRO A 45 -3.25 -6.71 -18.74
C PRO A 45 -4.27 -6.03 -17.81
N LEU A 46 -4.37 -6.49 -16.56
CA LEU A 46 -5.22 -5.89 -15.54
C LEU A 46 -4.89 -4.41 -15.26
N ASP A 47 -3.60 -4.08 -15.14
CA ASP A 47 -3.17 -2.69 -14.92
C ASP A 47 -3.54 -1.79 -16.11
N LYS A 48 -3.40 -2.31 -17.34
CA LYS A 48 -3.81 -1.59 -18.56
C LYS A 48 -5.32 -1.36 -18.59
N THR A 49 -6.10 -2.35 -18.16
CA THR A 49 -7.56 -2.26 -18.09
C THR A 49 -8.02 -1.24 -17.04
N ILE A 50 -7.41 -1.22 -15.85
CA ILE A 50 -7.69 -0.21 -14.82
C ILE A 50 -7.33 1.20 -15.33
N ASP A 51 -6.20 1.35 -16.02
CA ASP A 51 -5.81 2.62 -16.64
C ASP A 51 -6.80 3.04 -17.74
N ARG A 52 -7.33 2.08 -18.53
CA ARG A 52 -8.33 2.31 -19.59
C ARG A 52 -9.70 2.76 -19.04
N ILE A 53 -10.13 2.19 -17.90
CA ILE A 53 -11.35 2.64 -17.19
C ILE A 53 -11.16 4.07 -16.66
N GLY A 54 -9.95 4.40 -16.21
CA GLY A 54 -9.60 5.74 -15.74
C GLY A 54 -10.29 6.10 -14.41
N MET A 55 -10.35 7.41 -14.14
CA MET A 55 -10.89 7.95 -12.89
C MET A 55 -12.31 8.47 -13.10
N GLY A 56 -13.30 7.77 -12.55
CA GLY A 56 -14.70 8.18 -12.55
C GLY A 56 -15.28 8.33 -11.14
N SER A 57 -16.61 8.41 -11.08
CA SER A 57 -17.36 8.61 -9.84
C SER A 57 -17.12 7.50 -8.81
N TYR A 58 -16.85 6.26 -9.25
CA TYR A 58 -16.55 5.13 -8.38
C TYR A 58 -15.29 5.41 -7.56
N GLN A 59 -14.20 5.79 -8.22
CA GLN A 59 -12.92 6.02 -7.56
C GLN A 59 -12.95 7.27 -6.65
N TRP A 60 -13.70 8.32 -7.02
CA TRP A 60 -13.87 9.50 -6.15
C TRP A 60 -14.71 9.18 -4.90
N THR A 61 -15.75 8.36 -5.05
CA THR A 61 -16.56 7.89 -3.93
C THR A 61 -15.71 7.00 -3.01
N LEU A 62 -14.94 6.08 -3.59
CA LEU A 62 -14.01 5.22 -2.85
C LEU A 62 -12.96 6.04 -2.09
N LEU A 63 -12.37 7.06 -2.72
CA LEU A 63 -11.44 7.97 -2.06
C LEU A 63 -12.07 8.64 -0.83
N SER A 64 -13.30 9.13 -0.94
CA SER A 64 -14.01 9.75 0.19
C SER A 64 -14.29 8.74 1.31
N LEU A 65 -14.69 7.51 0.98
CA LEU A 65 -15.01 6.48 1.96
C LEU A 65 -13.76 5.93 2.68
N CYS A 66 -12.64 5.78 1.96
CA CYS A 66 -11.33 5.53 2.57
C CYS A 66 -10.89 6.71 3.44
N GLY A 67 -11.16 7.94 2.99
CA GLY A 67 -10.94 9.16 3.77
C GLY A 67 -11.62 9.13 5.13
N PHE A 68 -12.86 8.64 5.24
CA PHE A 68 -13.53 8.49 6.52
C PHE A 68 -12.85 7.51 7.49
N GLY A 69 -12.18 6.47 7.00
CA GLY A 69 -11.41 5.57 7.86
C GLY A 69 -10.17 6.23 8.44
N TRP A 70 -9.47 7.02 7.62
CA TRP A 70 -8.32 7.84 8.05
C TRP A 70 -8.72 8.97 9.00
N MET A 71 -9.88 9.57 8.76
CA MET A 71 -10.49 10.54 9.66
C MET A 71 -10.80 9.91 11.02
N ALA A 72 -11.35 8.70 11.05
CA ALA A 72 -11.61 7.98 12.29
C ALA A 72 -10.31 7.68 13.07
N ASP A 73 -9.21 7.34 12.39
CA ASP A 73 -7.90 7.08 13.03
C ASP A 73 -7.45 8.24 13.91
N ASN A 74 -7.30 9.42 13.31
CA ASN A 74 -6.84 10.57 14.06
C ASN A 74 -7.90 11.10 15.04
N MET A 75 -9.18 10.99 14.71
CA MET A 75 -10.28 11.40 15.58
C MET A 75 -10.22 10.66 16.92
N TRP A 76 -10.01 9.34 16.90
CA TRP A 76 -9.91 8.53 18.11
C TRP A 76 -8.61 8.76 18.87
N ILE A 77 -7.46 8.89 18.19
CA ILE A 77 -6.18 9.24 18.85
C ILE A 77 -6.33 10.58 19.60
N GLN A 78 -6.90 11.59 18.94
CA GLN A 78 -7.12 12.91 19.53
C GLN A 78 -8.16 12.86 20.65
N ALA A 79 -9.20 12.02 20.51
CA ALA A 79 -10.23 11.87 21.53
C ALA A 79 -9.64 11.40 22.86
N ILE A 80 -8.77 10.39 22.82
CA ILE A 80 -8.13 9.84 24.03
C ILE A 80 -7.24 10.88 24.71
N ALA A 81 -6.52 11.70 23.94
CA ALA A 81 -5.74 12.81 24.49
C ALA A 81 -6.64 13.85 25.20
N ILE A 82 -7.79 14.21 24.62
CA ILE A 82 -8.72 15.19 25.18
C ILE A 82 -9.41 14.68 26.44
N VAL A 83 -9.87 13.42 26.47
CA VAL A 83 -10.55 12.87 27.66
C VAL A 83 -9.60 12.50 28.79
N LEU A 84 -8.28 12.44 28.52
CA LEU A 84 -7.26 12.00 29.47
C LEU A 84 -7.39 12.67 30.85
N PRO A 85 -7.50 14.01 30.99
CA PRO A 85 -7.59 14.65 32.32
C PRO A 85 -8.88 14.28 33.07
N ARG A 86 -9.99 14.11 32.35
CA ARG A 86 -11.29 13.77 32.93
C ARG A 86 -11.33 12.32 33.39
N VAL A 87 -10.77 11.40 32.60
CA VAL A 87 -10.62 9.98 32.98
C VAL A 87 -9.70 9.86 34.19
N GLN A 88 -8.62 10.64 34.22
CA GLN A 88 -7.70 10.69 35.36
C GLN A 88 -8.43 11.07 36.66
N GLN A 89 -9.24 12.12 36.62
CA GLN A 89 -10.03 12.58 37.75
C GLN A 89 -11.12 11.58 38.16
N HIS A 90 -11.79 10.93 37.20
CA HIS A 90 -12.87 9.97 37.48
C HIS A 90 -12.38 8.74 38.23
N TYR A 91 -11.25 8.16 37.79
CA TYR A 91 -10.67 6.95 38.39
C TYR A 91 -9.61 7.24 39.45
N SER A 92 -9.35 8.51 39.76
CA SER A 92 -8.31 8.94 40.70
C SER A 92 -6.94 8.33 40.39
N VAL A 93 -6.54 8.36 39.11
CA VAL A 93 -5.31 7.71 38.64
C VAL A 93 -4.12 8.67 38.81
N PRO A 94 -3.01 8.22 39.42
CA PRO A 94 -1.78 9.01 39.53
C PRO A 94 -1.11 9.27 38.16
N ASP A 95 -0.38 10.38 38.06
CA ASP A 95 0.33 10.83 36.85
C ASP A 95 1.31 9.78 36.28
N SER A 96 1.89 8.92 37.11
CA SER A 96 2.82 7.87 36.67
C SER A 96 2.15 6.78 35.82
N TYR A 97 0.85 6.54 35.98
CA TYR A 97 0.13 5.45 35.31
C TYR A 97 -0.87 5.95 34.27
N ILE A 98 -1.17 7.25 34.23
CA ILE A 98 -2.18 7.80 33.30
C ILE A 98 -1.81 7.58 31.82
N GLY A 99 -0.51 7.50 31.53
CA GLY A 99 0.00 7.17 30.18
C GLY A 99 -0.45 5.81 29.66
N ILE A 100 -0.77 4.85 30.54
CA ILE A 100 -1.25 3.52 30.13
C ILE A 100 -2.52 3.62 29.28
N LEU A 101 -3.37 4.63 29.53
CA LEU A 101 -4.60 4.85 28.77
C LEU A 101 -4.29 5.01 27.27
N SER A 102 -3.45 5.98 26.91
CA SER A 102 -3.07 6.22 25.52
C SER A 102 -2.19 5.11 24.96
N SER A 103 -1.26 4.57 25.76
CA SER A 103 -0.39 3.47 25.33
C SER A 103 -1.17 2.21 24.97
N SER A 104 -2.27 1.90 25.66
CA SER A 104 -3.15 0.78 25.32
C SER A 104 -3.78 0.92 23.93
N MET A 105 -4.20 2.13 23.56
CA MET A 105 -4.72 2.46 22.23
C MET A 105 -3.63 2.29 21.16
N PHE A 106 -2.41 2.81 21.39
CA PHE A 106 -1.29 2.67 20.45
C PHE A 106 -0.84 1.21 20.28
N ALA A 107 -0.79 0.44 21.36
CA ALA A 107 -0.52 -0.99 21.32
C ALA A 107 -1.60 -1.73 20.51
N GLY A 108 -2.87 -1.38 20.71
CA GLY A 108 -4.00 -1.87 19.93
C GLY A 108 -3.80 -1.59 18.44
N MET A 109 -3.51 -0.33 18.07
CA MET A 109 -3.30 0.07 16.68
C MET A 109 -2.17 -0.71 15.99
N MET A 110 -1.08 -0.99 16.69
CA MET A 110 0.02 -1.79 16.14
C MET A 110 -0.42 -3.23 15.85
N VAL A 111 -1.09 -3.89 16.80
CA VAL A 111 -1.58 -5.26 16.63
C VAL A 111 -2.67 -5.31 15.56
N GLY A 112 -3.54 -4.30 15.53
CA GLY A 112 -4.60 -4.13 14.54
C GLY A 112 -4.09 -4.00 13.12
N ALA A 113 -3.07 -3.15 12.90
CA ALA A 113 -2.50 -2.95 11.58
C ALA A 113 -1.94 -4.26 10.98
N ILE A 114 -1.30 -5.09 11.81
CA ILE A 114 -0.78 -6.40 11.40
C ILE A 114 -1.95 -7.38 11.16
N GLY A 115 -2.85 -7.50 12.14
CA GLY A 115 -3.95 -8.48 12.13
C GLY A 115 -4.96 -8.22 11.01
N TRP A 116 -5.47 -7.00 10.89
CA TRP A 116 -6.44 -6.63 9.86
C TRP A 116 -5.82 -6.55 8.46
N GLY A 117 -4.53 -6.20 8.35
CA GLY A 117 -3.79 -6.29 7.09
C GLY A 117 -3.78 -7.72 6.56
N THR A 118 -3.38 -8.69 7.40
CA THR A 118 -3.38 -10.11 7.02
C THR A 118 -4.81 -10.64 6.79
N CYS A 119 -5.78 -10.23 7.62
CA CYS A 119 -7.18 -10.62 7.46
C CYS A 119 -7.75 -10.15 6.11
N SER A 120 -7.42 -8.91 5.70
CA SER A 120 -7.81 -8.32 4.42
C SER A 120 -7.22 -9.09 3.22
N ASP A 121 -5.99 -9.59 3.36
CA ASP A 121 -5.36 -10.43 2.33
C ASP A 121 -5.95 -11.85 2.26
N LEU A 122 -6.55 -12.37 3.33
CA LEU A 122 -7.06 -13.75 3.38
C LEU A 122 -8.57 -13.85 3.11
N VAL A 123 -9.37 -13.02 3.80
CA VAL A 123 -10.84 -13.09 3.81
C VAL A 123 -11.46 -12.21 2.70
N GLY A 124 -10.71 -11.23 2.21
CA GLY A 124 -11.15 -10.26 1.20
C GLY A 124 -11.08 -8.82 1.71
N ARG A 125 -10.82 -7.89 0.79
CA ARG A 125 -10.65 -6.46 1.07
C ARG A 125 -11.94 -5.83 1.58
N SER A 126 -13.07 -6.19 0.98
CA SER A 126 -14.36 -5.53 1.27
C SER A 126 -14.89 -5.85 2.67
N ALA A 127 -14.67 -7.09 3.16
CA ALA A 127 -15.06 -7.49 4.50
C ALA A 127 -14.23 -6.75 5.57
N ALA A 128 -12.90 -6.72 5.42
CA ALA A 128 -12.01 -6.02 6.34
C ALA A 128 -12.26 -4.50 6.36
N PHE A 129 -12.53 -3.91 5.19
CA PHE A 129 -12.89 -2.49 5.05
C PHE A 129 -14.11 -2.10 5.87
N ASN A 130 -15.17 -2.92 5.88
CA ASN A 130 -16.38 -2.60 6.65
C ASN A 130 -16.26 -2.98 8.13
N ALA A 131 -15.60 -4.11 8.43
CA ALA A 131 -15.47 -4.61 9.79
C ALA A 131 -14.69 -3.66 10.72
N THR A 132 -13.59 -3.07 10.24
CA THR A 132 -12.73 -2.18 11.03
C THR A 132 -13.50 -0.98 11.59
N LEU A 133 -14.29 -0.28 10.77
CA LEU A 133 -15.12 0.84 11.26
C LEU A 133 -16.28 0.39 12.15
N PHE A 134 -16.91 -0.75 11.85
CA PHE A 134 -17.96 -1.30 12.70
C PHE A 134 -17.45 -1.59 14.11
N PHE A 135 -16.34 -2.34 14.22
CA PHE A 135 -15.74 -2.65 15.51
C PHE A 135 -15.22 -1.41 16.22
N THR A 136 -14.71 -0.42 15.48
CA THR A 136 -14.35 0.89 16.05
C THR A 136 -15.54 1.56 16.72
N ALA A 137 -16.69 1.63 16.03
CA ALA A 137 -17.89 2.23 16.58
C ALA A 137 -18.39 1.48 17.82
N VAL A 138 -18.42 0.15 17.76
CA VAL A 138 -18.86 -0.71 18.87
C VAL A 138 -17.94 -0.57 20.09
N PHE A 139 -16.63 -0.75 19.94
CA PHE A 139 -15.70 -0.61 21.07
C PHE A 139 -15.63 0.82 21.60
N GLY A 140 -15.78 1.83 20.74
CA GLY A 140 -15.87 3.24 21.13
C GLY A 140 -17.06 3.52 22.03
N MET A 141 -18.24 2.99 21.69
CA MET A 141 -19.43 3.09 22.56
C MET A 141 -19.28 2.25 23.84
N LEU A 142 -18.74 1.04 23.74
CA LEU A 142 -18.51 0.17 24.90
C LEU A 142 -17.55 0.79 25.92
N ALA A 143 -16.56 1.59 25.47
CA ALA A 143 -15.61 2.27 26.35
C ALA A 143 -16.30 3.23 27.33
N SER A 144 -17.46 3.79 26.98
CA SER A 144 -18.24 4.66 27.87
C SER A 144 -18.83 3.93 29.09
N PHE A 145 -19.02 2.61 28.98
CA PHE A 145 -19.55 1.75 30.04
C PHE A 145 -18.45 1.12 30.91
N ALA A 146 -17.18 1.46 30.67
CA ALA A 146 -16.09 0.96 31.50
C ALA A 146 -16.32 1.38 32.96
N GLY A 147 -16.33 0.40 33.87
CA GLY A 147 -16.46 0.62 35.31
C GLY A 147 -15.13 0.70 36.05
N SER A 148 -14.01 0.42 35.36
CA SER A 148 -12.66 0.51 35.92
C SER A 148 -11.67 1.00 34.88
N PHE A 149 -10.57 1.61 35.35
CA PHE A 149 -9.49 2.09 34.50
C PHE A 149 -8.88 0.99 33.61
N TRP A 150 -8.68 -0.21 34.18
CA TRP A 150 -8.11 -1.35 33.44
C TRP A 150 -9.08 -1.90 32.39
N MET A 151 -10.38 -1.94 32.69
CA MET A 151 -11.41 -2.30 31.71
C MET A 151 -11.44 -1.27 30.57
N LEU A 152 -11.32 0.02 30.87
CA LEU A 152 -11.22 1.07 29.86
C LEU A 152 -9.99 0.84 28.97
N CYS A 153 -8.80 0.61 29.54
CA CYS A 153 -7.58 0.32 28.78
C CYS A 153 -7.72 -0.93 27.89
N ALA A 154 -8.36 -1.99 28.38
CA ALA A 154 -8.60 -3.19 27.57
C ALA A 154 -9.54 -2.91 26.39
N ILE A 155 -10.63 -2.15 26.60
CA ILE A 155 -11.54 -1.75 25.52
C ILE A 155 -10.83 -0.82 24.53
N LEU A 156 -10.00 0.12 25.02
CA LEU A 156 -9.19 1.01 24.17
C LEU A 156 -8.16 0.24 23.35
N PHE A 157 -7.62 -0.87 23.86
CA PHE A 157 -6.77 -1.74 23.07
C PHE A 157 -7.55 -2.37 21.89
N PHE A 158 -8.76 -2.87 22.13
CA PHE A 158 -9.60 -3.42 21.04
C PHE A 158 -10.07 -2.34 20.07
N LEU A 159 -10.47 -1.17 20.58
CA LEU A 159 -10.76 0.01 19.78
C LEU A 159 -9.56 0.38 18.90
N GLY A 160 -8.38 0.48 19.49
CA GLY A 160 -7.12 0.74 18.80
C GLY A 160 -6.84 -0.30 17.73
N SER A 161 -7.10 -1.59 18.01
CA SER A 161 -6.92 -2.65 17.02
C SER A 161 -7.87 -2.51 15.81
N ALA A 162 -9.12 -2.10 16.03
CA ALA A 162 -10.08 -1.89 14.96
C ALA A 162 -9.71 -0.66 14.11
N VAL A 163 -9.36 0.44 14.79
CA VAL A 163 -8.95 1.71 14.15
C VAL A 163 -7.64 1.56 13.38
N GLY A 164 -6.59 1.01 14.00
CA GLY A 164 -5.29 0.84 13.36
C GLY A 164 -5.32 -0.13 12.19
N GLY A 165 -6.32 -1.01 12.14
CA GLY A 165 -6.59 -1.88 11.01
C GLY A 165 -7.12 -1.17 9.77
N SER A 166 -7.84 -0.05 9.93
CA SER A 166 -8.42 0.68 8.79
C SER A 166 -7.34 1.32 7.91
N MET A 167 -6.21 1.74 8.50
CA MET A 167 -5.13 2.41 7.78
C MET A 167 -4.55 1.54 6.63
N PRO A 168 -4.07 0.30 6.88
CA PRO A 168 -3.55 -0.55 5.82
C PRO A 168 -4.66 -1.07 4.89
N THR A 169 -5.88 -1.32 5.37
CA THR A 169 -6.97 -1.82 4.53
C THR A 169 -7.46 -0.77 3.53
N ASP A 170 -7.62 0.48 3.98
CA ASP A 170 -8.16 1.55 3.15
C ASP A 170 -7.12 2.01 2.12
N GLY A 171 -5.85 2.08 2.52
CA GLY A 171 -4.75 2.46 1.63
C GLY A 171 -4.51 1.44 0.50
N THR A 172 -4.52 0.14 0.83
CA THR A 172 -4.35 -0.93 -0.16
C THR A 172 -5.54 -0.99 -1.11
N LEU A 173 -6.76 -0.97 -0.59
CA LEU A 173 -7.97 -0.98 -1.40
C LEU A 173 -8.02 0.19 -2.38
N LEU A 174 -7.67 1.41 -1.92
CA LEU A 174 -7.65 2.57 -2.80
C LEU A 174 -6.59 2.41 -3.90
N LEU A 175 -5.37 2.01 -3.56
CA LEU A 175 -4.29 1.79 -4.53
C LEU A 175 -4.63 0.70 -5.57
N GLU A 176 -5.40 -0.31 -5.18
CA GLU A 176 -5.85 -1.39 -6.06
C GLU A 176 -6.87 -0.94 -7.11
N HIS A 177 -7.63 0.13 -6.85
CA HIS A 177 -8.66 0.67 -7.75
C HIS A 177 -8.23 1.94 -8.50
N MET A 178 -7.06 2.49 -8.20
CA MET A 178 -6.58 3.75 -8.77
C MET A 178 -5.66 3.52 -9.99
N PRO A 179 -5.85 4.29 -11.08
CA PRO A 179 -4.96 4.24 -12.24
C PRO A 179 -3.57 4.78 -11.89
N LYS A 180 -2.53 4.30 -12.57
CA LYS A 180 -1.12 4.56 -12.22
C LYS A 180 -0.78 6.04 -12.12
N GLY A 181 -1.29 6.86 -13.05
CA GLY A 181 -1.03 8.30 -13.08
C GLY A 181 -1.70 9.12 -11.95
N LYS A 182 -2.60 8.52 -11.16
CA LYS A 182 -3.37 9.21 -10.11
C LYS A 182 -3.15 8.65 -8.71
N GLN A 183 -2.19 7.75 -8.52
CA GLN A 183 -1.88 7.17 -7.21
C GLN A 183 -1.44 8.21 -6.17
N TYR A 184 -0.99 9.41 -6.59
CA TYR A 184 -0.69 10.51 -5.69
C TYR A 184 -1.91 10.95 -4.85
N LEU A 185 -3.16 10.71 -5.29
CA LEU A 185 -4.36 11.02 -4.51
C LEU A 185 -4.46 10.23 -3.20
N VAL A 186 -3.70 9.14 -3.04
CA VAL A 186 -3.57 8.44 -1.74
C VAL A 186 -3.01 9.38 -0.67
N THR A 187 -2.15 10.34 -1.04
CA THR A 187 -1.65 11.35 -0.12
C THR A 187 -2.74 12.31 0.35
N ALA A 188 -3.82 12.49 -0.41
CA ALA A 188 -4.96 13.32 -0.02
C ALA A 188 -5.73 12.73 1.18
N LEU A 189 -5.56 11.44 1.49
CA LEU A 189 -6.09 10.83 2.72
C LEU A 189 -5.54 11.48 4.00
N SER A 190 -4.34 12.08 3.93
CA SER A 190 -3.76 12.85 5.06
C SER A 190 -4.59 14.09 5.43
N VAL A 191 -5.35 14.67 4.49
CA VAL A 191 -6.24 15.81 4.76
C VAL A 191 -7.40 15.35 5.65
N PHE A 192 -7.97 14.18 5.37
CA PHE A 192 -9.01 13.57 6.20
C PHE A 192 -8.50 13.25 7.60
N PHE A 193 -7.24 12.78 7.70
CA PHE A 193 -6.58 12.56 8.99
C PHE A 193 -6.58 13.84 9.84
N SER A 194 -6.13 14.98 9.29
CA SER A 194 -6.16 16.27 10.02
C SER A 194 -7.59 16.68 10.41
N PHE A 195 -8.55 16.54 9.50
CA PHE A 195 -9.96 16.85 9.78
C PHE A 195 -10.54 16.00 10.93
N GLY A 196 -10.09 14.75 11.08
CA GLY A 196 -10.48 13.89 12.20
C GLY A 196 -10.13 14.47 13.57
N SER A 197 -8.93 15.06 13.72
CA SER A 197 -8.55 15.70 14.98
C SER A 197 -9.40 16.94 15.30
N VAL A 198 -9.71 17.74 14.28
CA VAL A 198 -10.58 18.92 14.40
C VAL A 198 -11.99 18.49 14.82
N LEU A 199 -12.53 17.46 14.17
CA LEU A 199 -13.85 16.91 14.51
C LEU A 199 -13.91 16.46 15.98
N SER A 200 -12.89 15.75 16.45
CA SER A 200 -12.79 15.31 17.84
C SER A 200 -12.75 16.49 18.82
N ALA A 201 -11.94 17.51 18.52
CA ALA A 201 -11.83 18.72 19.34
C ALA A 201 -13.14 19.53 19.39
N VAL A 202 -13.83 19.67 18.25
CA VAL A 202 -15.12 20.37 18.17
C VAL A 202 -16.21 19.63 18.94
N VAL A 203 -16.30 18.31 18.80
CA VAL A 203 -17.25 17.49 19.59
C VAL A 203 -16.95 17.64 21.08
N ALA A 204 -15.67 17.62 21.47
CA ALA A 204 -15.28 17.81 22.86
C ALA A 204 -15.74 19.18 23.40
N LEU A 205 -15.55 20.25 22.64
CA LEU A 205 -15.96 21.61 23.02
C LEU A 205 -17.46 21.70 23.34
N PHE A 206 -18.32 20.98 22.61
CA PHE A 206 -19.77 20.99 22.88
C PHE A 206 -20.19 20.08 24.04
N VAL A 207 -19.48 18.96 24.24
CA VAL A 207 -19.91 17.90 25.17
C VAL A 207 -19.29 18.04 26.56
N LEU A 208 -18.00 18.38 26.65
CA LEU A 208 -17.25 18.35 27.91
C LEU A 208 -17.64 19.47 28.88
N PRO A 209 -17.71 20.76 28.49
CA PRO A 209 -17.92 21.87 29.44
C PRO A 209 -19.18 21.74 30.30
N LYS A 210 -20.27 21.22 29.72
CA LYS A 210 -21.57 21.10 30.41
C LYS A 210 -21.67 19.89 31.33
N ASN A 211 -20.81 18.88 31.13
CA ASN A 211 -20.96 17.54 31.72
C ASN A 211 -19.72 17.07 32.48
N SER A 212 -18.76 17.96 32.72
CA SER A 212 -17.50 17.64 33.38
C SER A 212 -17.26 18.59 34.54
N CYS A 213 -16.49 18.12 35.52
CA CYS A 213 -16.07 18.98 36.61
C CYS A 213 -15.17 20.12 36.11
N PRO A 214 -15.41 21.37 36.56
CA PRO A 214 -14.48 22.45 36.29
C PRO A 214 -13.13 22.21 36.98
N PRO A 215 -12.02 22.68 36.37
CA PRO A 215 -10.72 22.61 37.00
C PRO A 215 -10.72 23.39 38.32
N ASN A 216 -10.11 22.84 39.37
CA ASN A 216 -9.89 23.48 40.67
C ASN A 216 -11.13 23.76 41.55
N GLN A 217 -12.25 23.06 41.33
CA GLN A 217 -13.39 23.07 42.26
C GLN A 217 -13.71 21.64 42.74
N PRO A 218 -14.12 21.46 44.01
CA PRO A 218 -14.53 20.16 44.50
C PRO A 218 -15.80 19.72 43.77
N CYS A 219 -15.73 18.56 43.13
CA CYS A 219 -16.87 17.94 42.47
C CYS A 219 -16.93 16.46 42.86
N ASP A 220 -18.12 15.88 42.81
CA ASP A 220 -18.29 14.42 42.90
C ASP A 220 -18.03 13.82 41.50
N PRO A 221 -16.93 13.05 41.31
CA PRO A 221 -16.59 12.49 40.00
C PRO A 221 -17.60 11.45 39.51
N SER A 222 -18.39 10.86 40.40
CA SER A 222 -19.32 9.78 40.05
C SER A 222 -20.58 10.30 39.34
N THR A 223 -21.04 11.50 39.71
CA THR A 223 -22.28 12.10 39.20
C THR A 223 -22.01 13.24 38.22
N ALA A 224 -20.98 14.06 38.46
CA ALA A 224 -20.73 15.30 37.71
C ALA A 224 -19.65 15.19 36.61
N ASN A 225 -18.92 14.08 36.51
CA ASN A 225 -17.83 13.89 35.53
C ASN A 225 -18.16 12.81 34.47
N ASN A 226 -19.30 12.95 33.81
CA ASN A 226 -19.76 12.02 32.77
C ASN A 226 -19.47 12.49 31.34
N GLY A 227 -18.88 13.68 31.16
CA GLY A 227 -18.59 14.27 29.86
C GLY A 227 -17.68 13.43 28.97
N TRP A 228 -16.67 12.76 29.55
CA TRP A 228 -15.80 11.86 28.79
C TRP A 228 -16.57 10.64 28.23
N LYS A 229 -17.52 10.08 29.00
CA LYS A 229 -18.37 8.97 28.53
C LYS A 229 -19.25 9.42 27.36
N TYR A 230 -19.90 10.57 27.49
CA TYR A 230 -20.73 11.14 26.42
C TYR A 230 -19.92 11.43 25.16
N MET A 231 -18.70 11.94 25.29
CA MET A 231 -17.81 12.17 24.15
C MET A 231 -17.51 10.87 23.41
N LEU A 232 -17.15 9.80 24.12
CA LEU A 232 -16.90 8.49 23.50
C LEU A 232 -18.15 7.93 22.79
N VAL A 233 -19.34 8.11 23.37
CA VAL A 233 -20.61 7.71 22.72
C VAL A 233 -20.85 8.53 21.44
N TRP A 234 -20.72 9.85 21.48
CA TRP A 234 -20.90 10.71 20.31
C TRP A 234 -19.91 10.37 19.19
N LEU A 235 -18.64 10.15 19.51
CA LEU A 235 -17.64 9.73 18.52
C LEU A 235 -17.91 8.31 18.00
N GLY A 236 -18.42 7.41 18.84
CA GLY A 236 -18.91 6.09 18.45
C GLY A 236 -20.07 6.18 17.46
N LEU A 237 -21.04 7.07 17.69
CA LEU A 237 -22.16 7.32 16.78
C LEU A 237 -21.73 7.95 15.46
N ILE A 238 -20.78 8.89 15.50
CA ILE A 238 -20.19 9.47 14.28
C ILE A 238 -19.43 8.37 13.50
N THR A 239 -18.68 7.51 14.17
CA THR A 239 -18.03 6.38 13.49
C THR A 239 -19.05 5.38 12.92
N LEU A 240 -20.15 5.13 13.65
CA LEU A 240 -21.24 4.28 13.17
C LEU A 240 -21.90 4.87 11.93
N SER A 241 -22.08 6.20 11.86
CA SER A 241 -22.61 6.84 10.65
C SER A 241 -21.64 6.73 9.47
N MET A 242 -20.31 6.81 9.70
CA MET A 242 -19.30 6.52 8.65
C MET A 242 -19.38 5.07 8.16
N PHE A 243 -19.57 4.11 9.06
CA PHE A 243 -19.78 2.71 8.70
C PHE A 243 -21.08 2.52 7.89
N LEU A 244 -22.19 3.11 8.33
CA LEU A 244 -23.45 3.07 7.59
C LEU A 244 -23.31 3.74 6.22
N ALA A 245 -22.53 4.82 6.13
CA ALA A 245 -22.23 5.46 4.85
C ALA A 245 -21.47 4.53 3.89
N ARG A 246 -20.56 3.69 4.40
CA ARG A 246 -19.87 2.65 3.61
C ARG A 246 -20.81 1.56 3.09
N ILE A 247 -21.95 1.31 3.74
CA ILE A 247 -22.92 0.29 3.30
C ILE A 247 -23.99 0.89 2.38
N VAL A 248 -24.51 2.06 2.72
CA VAL A 248 -25.69 2.66 2.08
C VAL A 248 -25.33 3.36 0.79
N PHE A 249 -24.26 4.16 0.76
CA PHE A 249 -23.92 4.96 -0.41
C PHE A 249 -23.13 4.19 -1.47
N PHE A 250 -22.55 3.05 -1.10
CA PHE A 250 -21.59 2.38 -1.97
C PHE A 250 -21.39 0.91 -1.59
N ARG A 251 -21.90 -0.02 -2.40
CA ARG A 251 -21.58 -1.44 -2.22
C ARG A 251 -20.20 -1.70 -2.83
N LEU A 252 -19.17 -1.67 -2.00
CA LEU A 252 -17.80 -1.95 -2.43
C LEU A 252 -17.71 -3.37 -2.99
N HIS A 253 -17.44 -3.45 -4.29
CA HIS A 253 -17.11 -4.71 -4.94
C HIS A 253 -15.70 -5.14 -4.54
N GLU A 254 -15.48 -6.45 -4.51
CA GLU A 254 -14.17 -7.01 -4.16
C GLU A 254 -13.12 -6.56 -5.18
N SER A 255 -11.90 -6.34 -4.69
CA SER A 255 -10.83 -5.77 -5.51
C SER A 255 -10.49 -6.67 -6.71
N PRO A 256 -10.47 -6.14 -7.95
CA PRO A 256 -10.09 -6.92 -9.13
C PRO A 256 -8.70 -7.54 -9.01
N ARG A 257 -7.73 -6.82 -8.42
CA ARG A 257 -6.37 -7.35 -8.16
C ARG A 257 -6.41 -8.51 -7.17
N TYR A 258 -7.18 -8.39 -6.09
CA TYR A 258 -7.34 -9.49 -5.13
C TYR A 258 -7.96 -10.73 -5.79
N LEU A 259 -9.02 -10.55 -6.58
CA LEU A 259 -9.72 -11.64 -7.25
C LEU A 259 -8.83 -12.37 -8.26
N VAL A 260 -8.01 -11.65 -9.03
CA VAL A 260 -7.01 -12.25 -9.93
C VAL A 260 -5.96 -13.04 -9.16
N HIS A 261 -5.42 -12.48 -8.08
CA HIS A 261 -4.45 -13.20 -7.23
C HIS A 261 -5.06 -14.43 -6.55
N ALA A 262 -6.35 -14.40 -6.22
CA ALA A 262 -7.10 -15.53 -5.70
C ALA A 262 -7.48 -16.59 -6.77
N GLY A 263 -7.15 -16.35 -8.04
CA GLY A 263 -7.48 -17.23 -9.17
C GLY A 263 -8.94 -17.14 -9.64
N ARG A 264 -9.70 -16.14 -9.17
CA ARG A 264 -11.12 -15.92 -9.47
C ARG A 264 -11.29 -14.91 -10.61
N HIS A 265 -10.72 -15.23 -11.78
CA HIS A 265 -10.66 -14.31 -12.94
C HIS A 265 -12.04 -13.87 -13.46
N GLN A 266 -13.05 -14.74 -13.41
CA GLN A 266 -14.41 -14.41 -13.84
C GLN A 266 -15.05 -13.32 -12.97
N GLU A 267 -14.85 -13.40 -11.65
CA GLU A 267 -15.39 -12.39 -10.73
C GLU A 267 -14.64 -11.07 -10.84
N ALA A 268 -13.33 -11.12 -11.15
CA ALA A 268 -12.56 -9.92 -11.42
C ALA A 268 -13.10 -9.17 -12.65
N LEU A 269 -13.49 -9.90 -13.70
CA LEU A 269 -14.14 -9.36 -14.89
C LEU A 269 -15.47 -8.67 -14.56
N GLU A 270 -16.34 -9.36 -13.80
CA GLU A 270 -17.62 -8.80 -13.37
C GLU A 270 -17.43 -7.54 -12.53
N SER A 271 -16.45 -7.54 -11.62
CA SER A 271 -16.10 -6.38 -10.79
C SER A 271 -15.66 -5.20 -11.67
N LEU A 272 -14.80 -5.42 -12.67
CA LEU A 272 -14.35 -4.37 -13.59
C LEU A 272 -15.50 -3.83 -14.46
N GLN A 273 -16.36 -4.69 -14.99
CA GLN A 273 -17.52 -4.27 -15.78
C GLN A 273 -18.49 -3.42 -14.95
N LEU A 274 -18.71 -3.78 -13.68
CA LEU A 274 -19.53 -2.99 -12.75
C LEU A 274 -18.90 -1.64 -12.43
N ILE A 275 -17.59 -1.58 -12.20
CA ILE A 275 -16.86 -0.32 -11.99
C ILE A 275 -16.99 0.59 -13.23
N SER A 276 -16.83 0.02 -14.43
CA SER A 276 -16.99 0.74 -15.70
C SER A 276 -18.40 1.31 -15.83
N ARG A 277 -19.43 0.48 -15.60
CA ARG A 277 -20.85 0.91 -15.61
C ARG A 277 -21.13 2.00 -14.58
N PHE A 278 -20.59 1.91 -13.37
CA PHE A 278 -20.76 2.93 -12.33
C PHE A 278 -20.12 4.26 -12.74
N ASN A 279 -19.01 4.20 -13.46
CA ASN A 279 -18.34 5.38 -14.02
C ASN A 279 -19.06 5.96 -15.25
N GLY A 280 -20.10 5.31 -15.75
CA GLY A 280 -20.86 5.72 -16.93
C GLY A 280 -20.15 5.39 -18.26
N SER A 281 -19.11 4.55 -18.24
CA SER A 281 -18.42 4.06 -19.43
C SER A 281 -18.74 2.58 -19.67
N GLU A 282 -19.23 2.23 -20.86
CA GLU A 282 -19.42 0.83 -21.26
C GLU A 282 -18.27 0.41 -22.16
N ILE A 283 -17.13 0.12 -21.53
CA ILE A 283 -15.97 -0.40 -22.25
C ILE A 283 -16.15 -1.92 -22.34
N PRO A 284 -16.02 -2.54 -23.53
CA PRO A 284 -16.01 -4.00 -23.63
C PRO A 284 -14.74 -4.51 -22.94
N ILE A 285 -14.90 -5.28 -21.86
CA ILE A 285 -13.81 -5.90 -21.11
C ILE A 285 -14.02 -7.40 -21.21
N ASP A 286 -12.98 -8.13 -21.63
CA ASP A 286 -12.98 -9.57 -21.84
C ASP A 286 -12.03 -10.29 -20.87
N LEU A 287 -12.05 -11.63 -20.84
CA LEU A 287 -11.19 -12.41 -19.93
C LEU A 287 -9.69 -12.23 -20.20
N GLU A 288 -9.31 -11.86 -21.41
CA GLU A 288 -7.93 -11.57 -21.81
C GLU A 288 -7.37 -10.29 -21.17
N ASP A 289 -8.26 -9.36 -20.78
CA ASP A 289 -7.92 -8.11 -20.10
C ASP A 289 -7.55 -8.34 -18.61
N VAL A 290 -7.65 -9.58 -18.12
CA VAL A 290 -7.55 -9.97 -16.70
C VAL A 290 -6.59 -11.16 -16.46
N ASP A 291 -6.41 -12.03 -17.45
CA ASP A 291 -5.62 -13.27 -17.34
C ASP A 291 -4.20 -13.12 -17.94
N ASP A 292 -3.17 -13.17 -17.10
CA ASP A 292 -1.76 -13.14 -17.51
C ASP A 292 -1.33 -14.40 -18.30
N ARG A 293 -2.16 -15.45 -18.36
CA ARG A 293 -1.78 -16.79 -18.87
C ARG A 293 -2.17 -17.08 -20.31
N ARG A 294 -2.92 -16.23 -21.00
CA ARG A 294 -3.28 -16.43 -22.41
C ARG A 294 -2.45 -15.50 -23.30
N PRO A 295 -1.67 -16.02 -24.27
CA PRO A 295 -1.14 -15.17 -25.32
C PRO A 295 -2.31 -14.56 -26.11
N PRO A 296 -2.21 -13.31 -26.58
CA PRO A 296 -3.27 -12.68 -27.36
C PRO A 296 -3.52 -13.53 -28.61
N GLU A 297 -4.76 -13.98 -28.82
CA GLU A 297 -5.11 -14.58 -30.10
C GLU A 297 -5.01 -13.50 -31.18
N PRO A 298 -4.34 -13.76 -32.32
CA PRO A 298 -4.33 -12.81 -33.42
C PRO A 298 -5.77 -12.58 -33.88
N HIS A 299 -6.22 -11.33 -33.81
CA HIS A 299 -7.52 -10.90 -34.31
C HIS A 299 -7.75 -11.48 -35.71
N SER A 300 -8.71 -12.41 -35.80
CA SER A 300 -9.22 -12.87 -37.09
C SER A 300 -9.81 -11.66 -37.79
N GLN A 301 -9.10 -11.14 -38.80
CA GLN A 301 -9.57 -10.04 -39.63
C GLN A 301 -11.00 -10.33 -40.08
N ALA A 302 -11.88 -9.36 -39.84
CA ALA A 302 -13.22 -9.35 -40.39
C ALA A 302 -13.15 -9.68 -41.88
N GLN A 303 -13.78 -10.80 -42.27
CA GLN A 303 -13.92 -11.20 -43.66
C GLN A 303 -14.53 -10.02 -44.43
N GLY A 304 -13.73 -9.44 -45.32
CA GLY A 304 -14.16 -8.40 -46.23
C GLY A 304 -15.33 -8.90 -47.08
N SER A 305 -16.45 -8.19 -47.02
CA SER A 305 -17.55 -8.37 -47.95
C SER A 305 -17.11 -7.95 -49.35
N SER A 306 -16.99 -8.90 -50.26
CA SER A 306 -16.97 -8.66 -51.71
C SER A 306 -18.01 -9.55 -52.37
N PRO A 307 -19.03 -8.99 -53.05
CA PRO A 307 -19.76 -9.70 -54.07
C PRO A 307 -19.60 -8.96 -55.40
N SER A 308 -18.56 -9.30 -56.17
CA SER A 308 -18.52 -9.00 -57.60
C SER A 308 -19.04 -10.22 -58.36
N GLY A 309 -20.17 -10.02 -59.04
CA GLY A 309 -20.99 -11.06 -59.61
C GLY A 309 -20.35 -11.82 -60.77
N GLU A 310 -20.70 -13.10 -60.85
CA GLU A 310 -20.56 -13.92 -62.03
C GLU A 310 -21.92 -14.41 -62.52
N ARG A 311 -22.11 -14.26 -63.82
CA ARG A 311 -23.37 -14.43 -64.56
C ARG A 311 -23.79 -15.90 -64.63
N ALA A 312 -25.06 -16.17 -64.35
CA ALA A 312 -25.75 -17.38 -64.80
C ALA A 312 -26.25 -17.22 -66.26
N PRO A 313 -26.32 -18.31 -67.06
CA PRO A 313 -27.13 -18.33 -68.27
C PRO A 313 -28.57 -18.86 -68.04
N PHE A 314 -29.52 -18.07 -68.55
CA PHE A 314 -30.94 -18.31 -68.94
C PHE A 314 -31.17 -19.67 -69.67
N LEU A 315 -32.28 -20.46 -69.63
CA LEU A 315 -33.77 -20.36 -69.52
C LEU A 315 -34.36 -21.82 -69.39
N PRO A 316 -35.69 -22.11 -69.36
CA PRO A 316 -36.87 -21.47 -68.73
C PRO A 316 -37.79 -22.45 -67.93
N SER A 317 -38.83 -21.87 -67.30
CA SER A 317 -39.89 -22.45 -66.45
C SER A 317 -40.70 -23.65 -66.97
N ALA A 318 -41.21 -24.46 -66.04
CA ALA A 318 -42.58 -25.02 -66.08
C ALA A 318 -43.12 -25.32 -64.67
N GLN A 319 -44.32 -24.81 -64.39
CA GLN A 319 -45.14 -25.06 -63.20
C GLN A 319 -46.05 -26.29 -63.41
N ASP A 320 -46.38 -26.91 -62.27
CA ASP A 320 -47.62 -27.61 -61.90
C ASP A 320 -47.99 -29.02 -62.43
N THR A 321 -48.15 -29.90 -61.43
CA THR A 321 -49.20 -30.92 -61.19
C THR A 321 -49.12 -32.36 -61.74
N LEU A 322 -49.49 -33.29 -60.83
CA LEU A 322 -50.05 -34.66 -60.93
C LEU A 322 -49.13 -35.90 -60.71
N HIS A 323 -49.42 -36.62 -59.61
CA HIS A 323 -49.16 -38.05 -59.33
C HIS A 323 -49.90 -39.00 -60.32
N PRO A 324 -49.76 -40.37 -60.35
CA PRO A 324 -49.16 -41.32 -59.37
C PRO A 324 -48.36 -42.56 -59.95
N ASN A 325 -47.71 -43.32 -59.04
CA ASN A 325 -47.29 -44.75 -59.03
C ASN A 325 -47.09 -45.61 -60.31
N ARG A 326 -45.91 -46.27 -60.42
CA ARG A 326 -45.65 -47.74 -60.65
C ARG A 326 -44.16 -48.00 -61.04
N GLU A 327 -43.40 -48.78 -60.28
CA GLU A 327 -43.05 -50.22 -60.45
C GLU A 327 -42.04 -50.59 -61.56
N THR A 328 -40.89 -51.17 -61.14
CA THR A 328 -40.03 -52.20 -61.78
C THR A 328 -39.19 -51.77 -63.02
N LEU A 329 -38.01 -52.29 -63.41
CA LEU A 329 -37.31 -53.56 -63.18
C LEU A 329 -35.87 -53.57 -63.83
N PHE A 330 -34.91 -54.25 -63.17
CA PHE A 330 -33.71 -55.02 -63.63
C PHE A 330 -32.44 -54.44 -64.33
N GLY A 331 -31.29 -54.94 -63.80
CA GLY A 331 -30.02 -55.30 -64.50
C GLY A 331 -28.84 -54.35 -64.19
N VAL A 332 -27.62 -54.73 -63.79
CA VAL A 332 -26.76 -55.92 -64.02
C VAL A 332 -25.66 -55.99 -62.92
N ARG A 333 -25.08 -57.19 -62.72
CA ARG A 333 -24.07 -57.63 -61.73
C ARG A 333 -22.67 -57.80 -62.37
N ALA A 334 -21.66 -58.00 -61.51
CA ALA A 334 -20.31 -58.62 -61.71
C ALA A 334 -19.14 -57.62 -61.82
N ASP A 335 -17.92 -57.84 -61.33
CA ASP A 335 -17.22 -58.84 -60.49
C ASP A 335 -15.89 -58.14 -60.07
N GLY A 336 -15.23 -58.50 -58.96
CA GLY A 336 -14.08 -59.41 -59.05
C GLY A 336 -12.94 -59.01 -58.09
N ASP A 337 -12.19 -60.02 -57.67
CA ASP A 337 -11.36 -60.12 -56.47
C ASP A 337 -9.85 -60.23 -56.81
N ALA A 338 -9.01 -59.98 -55.80
CA ALA A 338 -7.67 -60.55 -55.54
C ALA A 338 -6.36 -60.15 -56.31
N THR A 339 -5.26 -60.27 -55.54
CA THR A 339 -3.82 -60.49 -55.87
C THR A 339 -2.95 -59.28 -56.26
N ARG A 340 -1.61 -59.22 -56.14
CA ARG A 340 -0.50 -59.82 -55.36
C ARG A 340 0.80 -59.22 -55.97
N ASN A 341 1.78 -58.83 -55.14
CA ASN A 341 3.25 -58.66 -55.38
C ASN A 341 3.83 -57.93 -56.64
N GLY A 342 4.84 -57.09 -56.38
CA GLY A 342 6.17 -57.24 -57.04
C GLY A 342 6.73 -56.10 -57.92
N ALA A 343 7.73 -55.40 -57.37
CA ALA A 343 9.06 -55.08 -57.93
C ALA A 343 9.30 -54.30 -59.27
N ALA A 344 10.24 -53.35 -59.15
CA ALA A 344 11.38 -53.04 -60.04
C ALA A 344 11.27 -52.03 -61.23
N SER A 345 11.93 -50.88 -61.01
CA SER A 345 13.08 -50.31 -61.79
C SER A 345 12.94 -49.71 -63.20
N GLY A 346 13.54 -48.51 -63.36
CA GLY A 346 14.01 -47.85 -64.60
C GLY A 346 13.89 -46.30 -64.51
N ASP A 347 14.93 -45.55 -64.13
CA ASP A 347 15.95 -44.87 -64.99
C ASP A 347 15.34 -44.05 -66.17
N VAL A 348 15.71 -42.81 -66.56
CA VAL A 348 16.80 -41.83 -66.32
C VAL A 348 16.37 -40.52 -67.02
N SER A 349 16.65 -39.33 -66.44
CA SER A 349 17.36 -38.21 -67.12
C SER A 349 17.45 -36.95 -66.24
N ARG A 350 18.72 -36.52 -66.06
CA ARG A 350 19.30 -35.30 -65.47
C ARG A 350 19.03 -34.07 -66.37
N GLU A 351 19.03 -32.81 -65.91
CA GLU A 351 20.11 -31.91 -65.44
C GLU A 351 19.47 -30.50 -65.24
N ASP A 352 19.89 -29.49 -64.47
CA ASP A 352 20.70 -29.30 -63.25
C ASP A 352 20.47 -27.82 -62.81
N GLY A 353 20.57 -27.49 -61.51
CA GLY A 353 20.49 -26.09 -61.05
C GLY A 353 20.42 -25.83 -59.53
N VAL A 354 21.53 -26.10 -58.82
CA VAL A 354 22.07 -25.40 -57.63
C VAL A 354 21.16 -25.19 -56.39
N LYS A 355 21.44 -25.89 -55.28
CA LYS A 355 21.17 -25.44 -53.90
C LYS A 355 22.22 -25.91 -52.89
N ASP A 356 22.49 -25.00 -51.97
CA ASP A 356 23.56 -24.95 -50.99
C ASP A 356 23.43 -25.88 -49.78
N TYR A 357 24.61 -26.05 -49.20
CA TYR A 357 25.10 -26.80 -48.05
C TYR A 357 24.27 -26.72 -46.75
N GLN A 358 24.07 -27.87 -46.08
CA GLN A 358 23.67 -27.98 -44.68
C GLN A 358 24.92 -28.09 -43.77
N SER A 359 24.95 -27.34 -42.67
CA SER A 359 25.86 -27.58 -41.54
C SER A 359 25.10 -27.57 -40.21
N THR A 360 25.40 -28.56 -39.40
CA THR A 360 25.00 -28.77 -38.01
C THR A 360 25.77 -27.88 -37.02
N ASP A 361 25.20 -27.77 -35.83
CA ASP A 361 25.75 -27.36 -34.52
C ASP A 361 25.79 -25.86 -34.16
N GLU A 362 24.90 -25.46 -33.22
CA GLU A 362 25.29 -24.82 -31.96
C GLU A 362 24.15 -24.85 -30.89
N SER A 363 24.54 -25.21 -29.67
CA SER A 363 23.74 -25.26 -28.41
C SER A 363 23.42 -23.86 -27.84
N PRO A 364 22.50 -23.66 -26.86
CA PRO A 364 22.88 -23.80 -25.43
C PRO A 364 21.76 -24.17 -24.42
N ASN A 365 22.18 -24.71 -23.27
CA ASN A 365 21.38 -24.98 -22.07
C ASN A 365 20.72 -23.71 -21.47
N SER A 366 19.47 -23.82 -21.02
CA SER A 366 18.86 -22.89 -20.06
C SER A 366 18.01 -23.63 -19.01
N LEU A 367 17.87 -23.01 -17.84
CA LEU A 367 17.60 -23.60 -16.53
C LEU A 367 16.17 -24.12 -16.32
N ASP A 368 16.07 -25.23 -15.57
CA ASP A 368 14.85 -25.75 -14.95
C ASP A 368 14.22 -24.73 -13.98
N SER A 369 12.94 -24.43 -14.20
CA SER A 369 12.07 -23.76 -13.24
C SER A 369 11.15 -24.79 -12.58
N HIS A 370 11.17 -24.82 -11.26
CA HIS A 370 10.46 -25.78 -10.42
C HIS A 370 8.93 -25.61 -10.50
N LEU A 371 8.25 -26.57 -11.14
CA LEU A 371 6.81 -26.77 -11.04
C LEU A 371 6.47 -27.52 -9.75
N PHE A 372 5.69 -26.90 -8.87
CA PHE A 372 5.01 -27.55 -7.76
C PHE A 372 3.78 -28.30 -8.27
N ILE A 373 3.80 -29.64 -8.20
CA ILE A 373 2.63 -30.51 -8.41
C ILE A 373 2.19 -31.03 -7.03
N THR A 374 0.93 -30.78 -6.67
CA THR A 374 0.25 -31.40 -5.51
C THR A 374 -0.08 -32.87 -5.82
N PRO A 375 0.15 -33.83 -4.90
CA PRO A 375 -0.14 -35.23 -5.17
C PRO A 375 -1.63 -35.55 -5.00
N ILE A 376 -2.18 -36.28 -5.96
CA ILE A 376 -3.44 -37.02 -5.83
C ILE A 376 -3.06 -38.46 -5.46
N ASP A 377 -3.57 -38.94 -4.33
CA ASP A 377 -3.48 -40.33 -3.90
C ASP A 377 -4.31 -41.21 -4.84
N ASP A 378 -3.71 -42.29 -5.34
CA ASP A 378 -4.43 -43.51 -5.71
C ASP A 378 -3.48 -44.72 -5.65
N HIS A 379 -3.76 -45.64 -4.72
CA HIS A 379 -3.17 -46.98 -4.67
C HIS A 379 -3.98 -47.95 -5.54
N PRO A 380 -3.32 -48.92 -6.19
CA PRO A 380 -3.60 -50.33 -5.84
C PRO A 380 -2.34 -51.22 -5.80
N PRO A 381 -2.46 -52.48 -5.32
CA PRO A 381 -1.41 -53.10 -4.51
C PRO A 381 -0.68 -54.29 -5.15
N GLN A 382 0.39 -54.71 -4.45
CA GLN A 382 0.97 -56.06 -4.36
C GLN A 382 1.84 -56.60 -5.50
N GLY A 383 3.08 -56.97 -5.13
CA GLY A 383 4.00 -57.77 -5.94
C GLY A 383 5.36 -57.95 -5.27
N HIS A 384 5.54 -59.07 -4.59
CA HIS A 384 6.64 -59.43 -3.70
C HIS A 384 8.02 -59.72 -4.35
N SER A 385 9.09 -59.51 -3.55
CA SER A 385 10.35 -60.30 -3.46
C SER A 385 11.36 -60.15 -4.63
N LEU A 386 12.70 -60.14 -4.53
CA LEU A 386 13.74 -60.70 -3.66
C LEU A 386 14.99 -59.76 -3.79
N ALA A 387 15.65 -59.26 -2.75
CA ALA A 387 16.73 -59.87 -1.96
C ALA A 387 17.98 -60.36 -2.74
N ARG A 388 19.09 -59.57 -2.68
CA ARG A 388 20.53 -59.92 -2.43
C ARG A 388 21.39 -58.73 -2.86
N GLY A 389 22.24 -58.10 -2.03
CA GLY A 389 23.39 -58.67 -1.32
C GLY A 389 24.52 -58.90 -2.35
N ASP A 390 25.76 -58.42 -2.23
CA ASP A 390 26.51 -57.87 -1.10
C ASP A 390 27.94 -57.53 -1.63
N ILE A 391 28.66 -56.64 -0.92
CA ILE A 391 30.13 -56.68 -0.68
C ILE A 391 31.13 -56.21 -1.78
N LEU A 392 31.68 -55.01 -1.51
CA LEU A 392 33.11 -54.63 -1.39
C LEU A 392 34.21 -55.41 -2.16
N SER A 393 35.09 -54.68 -2.86
CA SER A 393 36.51 -54.57 -2.46
C SER A 393 37.33 -53.56 -3.31
N SER A 394 38.16 -52.77 -2.61
CA SER A 394 39.55 -52.38 -2.93
C SER A 394 39.90 -51.87 -4.34
N SER A 395 40.23 -50.59 -4.51
CA SER A 395 41.52 -49.95 -4.22
C SER A 395 42.59 -50.13 -5.30
N GLN A 396 43.00 -48.98 -5.84
CA GLN A 396 44.33 -48.61 -6.35
C GLN A 396 44.82 -49.22 -7.67
N THR A 397 44.92 -48.36 -8.69
CA THR A 397 46.19 -48.19 -9.40
C THR A 397 46.31 -46.75 -9.95
N LYS A 398 47.39 -46.07 -9.56
CA LYS A 398 47.88 -44.79 -10.10
C LYS A 398 48.88 -45.09 -11.20
N LEU A 399 48.92 -44.28 -12.27
CA LEU A 399 50.08 -43.98 -13.13
C LEU A 399 49.67 -42.81 -14.06
N LEU A 400 49.99 -41.54 -13.75
CA LEU A 400 51.22 -40.75 -14.01
C LEU A 400 51.52 -40.43 -15.49
N HIS A 401 51.17 -39.21 -15.91
CA HIS A 401 51.82 -38.35 -16.91
C HIS A 401 51.19 -36.95 -16.79
N ALA A 402 51.83 -35.81 -16.99
CA ALA A 402 53.20 -35.32 -16.85
C ALA A 402 53.01 -33.78 -16.76
N GLU A 403 53.75 -33.10 -15.88
CA GLU A 403 53.55 -31.69 -15.56
C GLU A 403 54.35 -30.77 -16.51
N THR A 404 53.70 -29.75 -17.08
CA THR A 404 54.39 -28.53 -17.53
C THR A 404 53.57 -27.30 -17.15
N LYS A 405 54.21 -26.42 -16.38
CA LYS A 405 53.68 -25.17 -15.79
C LYS A 405 53.38 -24.12 -16.84
N ASP A 406 52.34 -23.31 -16.63
CA ASP A 406 52.51 -21.86 -16.49
C ASP A 406 51.30 -21.14 -15.88
N HIS A 407 51.61 -20.04 -15.18
CA HIS A 407 50.83 -19.30 -14.20
C HIS A 407 49.59 -18.56 -14.77
N PHE A 408 48.42 -18.76 -14.12
CA PHE A 408 47.43 -17.69 -13.96
C PHE A 408 46.76 -17.79 -12.59
N THR A 409 47.18 -16.95 -11.66
CA THR A 409 46.63 -16.85 -10.30
C THR A 409 45.31 -16.07 -10.31
N VAL A 410 44.17 -16.78 -10.23
CA VAL A 410 42.90 -16.17 -9.84
C VAL A 410 42.73 -16.32 -8.33
N ARG A 411 42.87 -15.20 -7.62
CA ARG A 411 42.70 -15.09 -6.17
C ARG A 411 41.20 -15.21 -5.83
N ARG A 412 40.74 -16.44 -5.57
CA ARG A 412 39.36 -16.71 -5.11
C ARG A 412 39.18 -16.17 -3.69
N SER A 413 38.56 -15.00 -3.59
CA SER A 413 38.03 -14.43 -2.34
C SER A 413 37.06 -15.42 -1.71
N ARG A 414 37.43 -15.96 -0.55
CA ARG A 414 36.64 -16.89 0.24
C ARG A 414 35.71 -16.07 1.15
N TYR A 415 34.55 -15.65 0.64
CA TYR A 415 33.54 -14.92 1.43
C TYR A 415 32.42 -15.84 1.95
N ARG A 416 32.60 -16.28 3.20
CA ARG A 416 31.62 -16.37 4.29
C ARG A 416 30.14 -16.71 3.92
N SER A 417 29.81 -18.01 3.88
CA SER A 417 28.41 -18.49 3.84
C SER A 417 28.03 -19.52 4.92
N SER A 418 28.91 -19.84 5.88
CA SER A 418 28.63 -20.89 6.87
C SER A 418 27.92 -20.43 8.15
N GLN A 419 27.82 -19.12 8.41
CA GLN A 419 27.19 -18.60 9.63
C GLN A 419 25.67 -18.34 9.50
N SER A 420 25.15 -17.97 8.32
CA SER A 420 23.70 -17.72 8.14
C SER A 420 22.87 -19.01 8.20
N LEU A 421 23.35 -20.08 7.58
CA LEU A 421 22.70 -21.41 7.60
C LEU A 421 22.61 -22.02 9.01
N ARG A 422 23.52 -21.67 9.92
CA ARG A 422 23.55 -22.19 11.31
C ARG A 422 22.59 -21.44 12.24
N SER A 423 22.29 -20.17 11.95
CA SER A 423 21.24 -19.41 12.65
C SER A 423 19.83 -19.88 12.23
N GLN A 424 19.67 -20.20 10.94
CA GLN A 424 18.41 -20.59 10.31
C GLN A 424 17.84 -21.93 10.83
N LYS A 425 18.71 -22.89 11.20
CA LYS A 425 18.30 -24.18 11.79
C LYS A 425 17.86 -24.10 13.26
N ARG A 426 18.18 -23.01 13.99
CA ARG A 426 17.81 -22.87 15.41
C ARG A 426 16.43 -22.24 15.62
N ALA A 427 15.98 -21.39 14.69
CA ALA A 427 14.65 -20.78 14.73
C ALA A 427 13.53 -21.68 14.19
N SER A 428 13.87 -22.68 13.36
CA SER A 428 12.92 -23.52 12.61
C SER A 428 12.45 -24.79 13.34
N GLY A 429 12.87 -25.00 14.59
CA GLY A 429 12.59 -26.24 15.34
C GLY A 429 11.31 -26.25 16.18
N VAL A 430 10.63 -25.11 16.37
CA VAL A 430 9.54 -24.98 17.36
C VAL A 430 8.22 -24.48 16.76
N LEU A 431 8.24 -23.91 15.55
CA LEU A 431 7.05 -23.34 14.93
C LEU A 431 6.40 -24.27 13.89
N PRO A 432 5.06 -24.23 13.75
CA PRO A 432 4.33 -24.94 12.70
C PRO A 432 4.83 -24.63 11.28
N ARG A 433 4.82 -25.64 10.39
CA ARG A 433 5.34 -25.54 9.01
C ARG A 433 4.70 -24.41 8.17
N TRP A 434 3.42 -24.11 8.40
CA TRP A 434 2.69 -23.04 7.70
C TRP A 434 3.18 -21.62 8.05
N ILE A 435 3.87 -21.45 9.20
CA ILE A 435 4.42 -20.16 9.63
C ILE A 435 5.90 -20.05 9.28
N ASN A 436 6.64 -21.17 9.30
CA ASN A 436 8.07 -21.20 9.05
C ASN A 436 8.47 -20.67 7.67
N GLY A 437 7.75 -21.03 6.61
CA GLY A 437 8.05 -20.56 5.25
C GLY A 437 7.95 -19.04 5.12
N PRO A 438 6.79 -18.43 5.42
CA PRO A 438 6.60 -16.98 5.41
C PRO A 438 7.56 -16.23 6.35
N LEU A 439 7.81 -16.76 7.55
CA LEU A 439 8.75 -16.16 8.50
C LEU A 439 10.18 -16.13 7.96
N VAL A 440 10.65 -17.21 7.35
CA VAL A 440 12.00 -17.26 6.79
C VAL A 440 12.13 -16.26 5.63
N ALA A 441 11.14 -16.21 4.73
CA ALA A 441 11.13 -15.23 3.64
C ALA A 441 11.10 -13.78 4.14
N TRP A 442 10.35 -13.51 5.22
CA TRP A 442 10.32 -12.20 5.88
C TRP A 442 11.66 -11.86 6.54
N LEU A 443 12.29 -12.81 7.24
CA LEU A 443 13.61 -12.65 7.84
C LEU A 443 14.70 -12.42 6.77
N ASP A 444 14.62 -13.08 5.63
CA ASP A 444 15.53 -12.86 4.51
C ASP A 444 15.37 -11.44 3.95
N ARG A 445 14.13 -10.94 3.79
CA ARG A 445 13.89 -9.53 3.39
C ARG A 445 14.40 -8.54 4.43
N ILE A 446 14.30 -8.83 5.73
CA ILE A 446 14.92 -8.01 6.78
C ILE A 446 16.45 -8.03 6.64
N GLY A 447 17.03 -9.20 6.38
CA GLY A 447 18.45 -9.35 6.12
C GLY A 447 18.92 -8.51 4.92
N MET A 448 18.09 -8.38 3.88
CA MET A 448 18.38 -7.50 2.74
C MET A 448 18.38 -6.01 3.11
N VAL A 449 17.42 -5.56 3.92
CA VAL A 449 17.31 -4.15 4.37
C VAL A 449 18.45 -3.78 5.33
N LEU A 450 18.99 -4.77 6.05
CA LEU A 450 20.15 -4.63 6.95
C LEU A 450 21.48 -5.01 6.28
N SER A 451 21.52 -5.11 4.95
CA SER A 451 22.77 -5.33 4.23
C SER A 451 23.73 -4.14 4.46
N PRO A 452 25.06 -4.33 4.39
CA PRO A 452 26.03 -3.26 4.64
C PRO A 452 25.81 -1.99 3.79
N GLU A 453 25.22 -2.16 2.60
CA GLU A 453 24.86 -1.09 1.66
C GLU A 453 23.73 -0.22 2.20
N TRP A 454 22.66 -0.84 2.71
CA TRP A 454 21.45 -0.15 3.18
C TRP A 454 21.46 0.16 4.68
N PHE A 455 22.33 -0.49 5.46
CA PHE A 455 22.31 -0.49 6.93
C PHE A 455 22.25 0.92 7.53
N ARG A 456 23.11 1.83 7.07
CA ARG A 456 23.15 3.21 7.59
C ARG A 456 21.84 3.95 7.31
N THR A 457 21.37 3.90 6.08
CA THR A 457 20.13 4.56 5.65
C THR A 457 18.92 3.99 6.39
N THR A 458 18.82 2.65 6.46
CA THR A 458 17.76 1.95 7.20
C THR A 458 17.71 2.38 8.65
N VAL A 459 18.84 2.30 9.37
CA VAL A 459 18.88 2.62 10.80
C VAL A 459 18.54 4.08 11.07
N LEU A 460 19.03 5.01 10.23
CA LEU A 460 18.72 6.43 10.36
C LEU A 460 17.22 6.70 10.11
N VAL A 461 16.63 6.14 9.05
CA VAL A 461 15.19 6.29 8.77
C VAL A 461 14.36 5.70 9.91
N TRP A 462 14.67 4.48 10.34
CA TRP A 462 13.98 3.82 11.45
C TRP A 462 14.08 4.62 12.75
N GLY A 463 15.26 5.17 13.04
CA GLY A 463 15.47 6.08 14.17
C GLY A 463 14.62 7.35 14.05
N THR A 464 14.60 8.00 12.88
CA THR A 464 13.77 9.19 12.62
C THR A 464 12.29 8.91 12.86
N TRP A 465 11.74 7.82 12.31
CA TRP A 465 10.35 7.43 12.55
C TRP A 465 10.03 7.19 14.02
N PHE A 466 10.91 6.48 14.72
CA PHE A 466 10.75 6.21 16.14
C PHE A 466 10.80 7.48 16.99
N PHE A 467 11.84 8.31 16.82
CA PHE A 467 12.04 9.52 17.63
C PHE A 467 11.00 10.60 17.32
N MET A 468 10.61 10.80 16.05
CA MET A 468 9.53 11.74 15.72
C MET A 468 8.20 11.32 16.34
N ALA A 469 7.85 10.03 16.26
CA ALA A 469 6.64 9.50 16.87
C ALA A 469 6.66 9.64 18.39
N LEU A 470 7.79 9.35 19.03
CA LEU A 470 8.00 9.52 20.46
C LEU A 470 7.81 10.99 20.88
N ALA A 471 8.51 11.93 20.24
CA ALA A 471 8.44 13.35 20.60
C ALA A 471 7.05 13.95 20.36
N PHE A 472 6.46 13.69 19.20
CA PHE A 472 5.14 14.21 18.86
C PHE A 472 4.05 13.68 19.78
N THR A 473 4.04 12.35 20.02
CA THR A 473 3.01 11.73 20.85
C THR A 473 3.13 12.19 22.30
N MET A 474 4.36 12.35 22.81
CA MET A 474 4.60 12.82 24.17
C MET A 474 4.03 14.23 24.39
N PHE A 475 4.21 15.15 23.44
CA PHE A 475 3.58 16.46 23.51
C PHE A 475 2.05 16.37 23.33
N ASN A 476 1.58 15.73 22.25
CA ASN A 476 0.18 15.77 21.83
C ASN A 476 -0.77 15.11 22.84
N VAL A 477 -0.38 13.97 23.43
CA VAL A 477 -1.22 13.25 24.40
C VAL A 477 -1.43 14.08 25.67
N TYR A 478 -0.40 14.78 26.12
CA TYR A 478 -0.45 15.57 27.34
C TYR A 478 -0.83 17.03 27.11
N TYR A 479 -0.97 17.47 25.86
CA TYR A 479 -1.26 18.87 25.53
C TYR A 479 -2.51 19.42 26.24
N PRO A 480 -3.68 18.76 26.24
CA PRO A 480 -4.85 19.25 26.97
C PRO A 480 -4.60 19.37 28.48
N LYS A 481 -3.87 18.43 29.05
CA LYS A 481 -3.48 18.45 30.48
C LYS A 481 -2.49 19.59 30.78
N LEU A 482 -1.56 19.87 29.87
CA LEU A 482 -0.58 20.95 30.00
C LEU A 482 -1.23 22.33 29.91
N LEU A 483 -2.29 22.49 29.12
CA LEU A 483 -3.10 23.71 29.07
C LEU A 483 -3.88 23.91 30.37
N GLU A 484 -4.55 22.88 30.89
CA GLU A 484 -5.31 22.98 32.14
C GLU A 484 -4.46 23.30 33.36
N THR A 485 -3.21 22.81 33.36
CA THR A 485 -2.24 23.06 34.43
C THR A 485 -1.37 24.29 34.16
N GLY A 486 -1.43 24.86 32.95
CA GLY A 486 -0.64 26.00 32.50
C GLY A 486 -1.46 27.29 32.56
N SER A 487 -0.96 28.28 33.29
CA SER A 487 -1.50 29.66 33.40
C SER A 487 -2.52 29.90 34.52
N THR A 488 -2.00 29.96 35.76
CA THR A 488 -2.38 31.04 36.67
C THR A 488 -1.30 32.12 36.57
N GLY A 489 -1.49 33.10 35.67
CA GLY A 489 -0.84 34.38 35.88
C GLY A 489 -1.34 34.97 37.20
N GLU A 490 -0.46 35.52 38.04
CA GLU A 490 -0.86 36.21 39.26
C GLU A 490 -1.96 37.23 38.94
N GLY A 491 -3.19 36.99 39.40
CA GLY A 491 -4.32 37.91 39.25
C GLY A 491 -5.35 37.62 38.15
N SER A 492 -5.23 36.56 37.35
CA SER A 492 -6.27 36.15 36.39
C SER A 492 -7.12 34.99 36.95
N PRO A 493 -8.45 34.95 36.73
CA PRO A 493 -9.25 33.78 37.11
C PRO A 493 -8.71 32.54 36.40
N PRO A 494 -8.80 31.34 37.02
CA PRO A 494 -8.35 30.10 36.39
C PRO A 494 -9.08 29.92 35.05
N PRO A 495 -8.35 29.54 33.97
CA PRO A 495 -8.95 29.38 32.65
C PRO A 495 -10.08 28.35 32.70
N SER A 496 -11.19 28.67 32.03
CA SER A 496 -12.33 27.76 32.00
C SER A 496 -11.99 26.51 31.19
N LEU A 497 -12.69 25.40 31.45
CA LEU A 497 -12.57 24.20 30.61
C LEU A 497 -12.87 24.50 29.14
N GLU A 498 -13.81 25.42 28.87
CA GLU A 498 -14.16 25.85 27.52
C GLU A 498 -12.99 26.57 26.83
N ASP A 499 -12.28 27.46 27.53
CA ASP A 499 -11.11 28.16 26.98
C ASP A 499 -10.00 27.19 26.57
N ASN A 500 -9.73 26.18 27.41
CA ASN A 500 -8.73 25.15 27.11
C ASN A 500 -9.14 24.30 25.90
N LEU A 501 -10.42 23.98 25.74
CA LEU A 501 -10.92 23.23 24.58
C LEU A 501 -10.88 24.07 23.30
N TRP A 502 -11.13 25.38 23.38
CA TRP A 502 -10.89 26.30 22.26
C TRP A 502 -9.42 26.31 21.84
N ASP A 503 -8.48 26.27 22.78
CA ASP A 503 -7.05 26.17 22.48
C ASP A 503 -6.71 24.84 21.77
N VAL A 504 -7.34 23.73 22.16
CA VAL A 504 -7.22 22.44 21.46
C VAL A 504 -7.81 22.49 20.04
N VAL A 505 -8.95 23.16 19.84
CA VAL A 505 -9.53 23.36 18.50
C VAL A 505 -8.59 24.20 17.63
N ILE A 506 -8.02 25.28 18.17
CA ILE A 506 -7.06 26.12 17.47
C ILE A 506 -5.80 25.33 17.11
N PHE A 507 -5.28 24.52 18.04
CA PHE A 507 -4.15 23.62 17.80
C PHE A 507 -4.43 22.65 16.65
N THR A 508 -5.55 21.93 16.68
CA THR A 508 -5.89 20.95 15.64
C THR A 508 -6.15 21.60 14.27
N LEU A 509 -6.79 22.77 14.23
CA LEU A 509 -6.98 23.56 13.00
C LEU A 509 -5.64 24.01 12.39
N GLY A 510 -4.65 24.35 13.22
CA GLY A 510 -3.30 24.70 12.78
C GLY A 510 -2.59 23.58 12.00
N GLY A 511 -2.97 22.32 12.21
CA GLY A 511 -2.39 21.17 11.51
C GLY A 511 -2.88 21.03 10.07
N CYS A 512 -4.11 21.44 9.76
CA CYS A 512 -4.71 21.27 8.43
C CYS A 512 -3.88 21.92 7.29
N PRO A 513 -3.43 23.19 7.41
CA PRO A 513 -2.53 23.79 6.41
C PRO A 513 -1.16 23.11 6.33
N GLY A 514 -0.68 22.50 7.42
CA GLY A 514 0.63 21.84 7.47
C GLY A 514 0.76 20.67 6.50
N ALA A 515 -0.32 19.92 6.25
CA ALA A 515 -0.31 18.83 5.28
C ALA A 515 -0.07 19.34 3.85
N ILE A 516 -0.73 20.44 3.47
CA ILE A 516 -0.57 21.09 2.16
C ILE A 516 0.82 21.71 2.04
N LEU A 517 1.27 22.40 3.10
CA LEU A 517 2.59 22.99 3.15
C LEU A 517 3.69 21.93 3.01
N GLY A 518 3.52 20.74 3.59
CA GLY A 518 4.45 19.63 3.47
C GLY A 518 4.62 19.17 2.02
N ALA A 519 3.51 19.04 1.29
CA ALA A 519 3.56 18.71 -0.14
C ALA A 519 4.32 19.77 -0.96
N TYR A 520 4.07 21.05 -0.69
CA TYR A 520 4.77 22.16 -1.34
C TYR A 520 6.28 22.23 -0.96
N MET A 521 6.62 22.00 0.31
CA MET A 521 8.00 22.07 0.79
C MET A 521 8.89 20.96 0.23
N VAL A 522 8.32 19.82 -0.15
CA VAL A 522 9.06 18.73 -0.82
C VAL A 522 9.57 19.17 -2.20
N GLU A 523 8.84 20.03 -2.91
CA GLU A 523 9.20 20.55 -4.24
C GLU A 523 10.05 21.83 -4.17
N SER A 524 10.16 22.44 -2.99
CA SER A 524 10.92 23.67 -2.79
C SER A 524 12.44 23.49 -2.92
N SER A 525 13.16 24.60 -3.09
CA SER A 525 14.62 24.63 -3.25
C SER A 525 15.42 24.11 -2.04
N LEU A 526 14.77 23.90 -0.88
CA LEU A 526 15.40 23.32 0.31
C LEU A 526 15.67 21.81 0.17
N GLY A 527 15.09 21.15 -0.84
CA GLY A 527 15.17 19.70 -1.01
C GLY A 527 14.43 18.93 0.09
N ARG A 528 14.42 17.60 0.00
CA ARG A 528 13.63 16.75 0.91
C ARG A 528 14.29 16.64 2.28
N ARG A 529 15.61 16.48 2.28
CA ARG A 529 16.41 16.43 3.51
C ARG A 529 16.32 17.74 4.29
N GLY A 530 16.48 18.88 3.61
CA GLY A 530 16.43 20.21 4.22
C GLY A 530 15.05 20.53 4.79
N SER A 531 13.99 20.23 4.03
CA SER A 531 12.61 20.44 4.47
C SER A 531 12.25 19.59 5.70
N LEU A 532 12.66 18.31 5.73
CA LEU A 532 12.39 17.45 6.90
C LEU A 532 13.18 17.90 8.14
N ALA A 533 14.48 18.17 8.00
CA ALA A 533 15.30 18.63 9.13
C ALA A 533 14.82 19.99 9.65
N GLY A 534 14.52 20.94 8.75
CA GLY A 534 14.07 22.29 9.09
C GLY A 534 12.74 22.30 9.83
N THR A 535 11.74 21.54 9.36
CA THR A 535 10.44 21.43 10.01
C THR A 535 10.53 20.75 11.39
N THR A 536 11.40 19.75 11.53
CA THR A 536 11.68 19.09 12.82
C THR A 536 12.29 20.06 13.83
N LEU A 537 13.31 20.82 13.42
CA LEU A 537 13.95 21.83 14.28
C LEU A 537 12.99 22.97 14.62
N LEU A 538 12.15 23.39 13.67
CA LEU A 538 11.13 24.40 13.89
C LEU A 538 10.08 23.93 14.92
N THR A 539 9.68 22.66 14.85
CA THR A 539 8.79 22.04 15.85
C THR A 539 9.43 22.07 17.24
N ALA A 540 10.71 21.70 17.34
CA ALA A 540 11.47 21.76 18.59
C ALA A 540 11.57 23.19 19.15
N PHE A 541 11.80 24.18 18.29
CA PHE A 541 11.82 25.59 18.65
C PHE A 541 10.48 26.05 19.23
N PHE A 542 9.36 25.77 18.56
CA PHE A 542 8.05 26.14 19.09
C PHE A 542 7.70 25.40 20.39
N CYS A 543 8.14 24.15 20.57
CA CYS A 543 8.01 23.44 21.85
C CYS A 543 8.78 24.17 22.97
N MET A 544 9.99 24.67 22.72
CA MET A 544 10.72 25.50 23.70
C MET A 544 9.97 26.79 24.01
N VAL A 545 9.47 27.50 22.99
CA VAL A 545 8.68 28.73 23.19
C VAL A 545 7.44 28.45 24.04
N PHE A 546 6.72 27.36 23.77
CA PHE A 546 5.52 26.97 24.50
C PHE A 546 5.76 26.84 26.02
N VAL A 547 6.91 26.29 26.44
CA VAL A 547 7.22 26.10 27.86
C VAL A 547 7.59 27.42 28.56
N HIS A 548 8.27 28.32 27.86
CA HIS A 548 8.78 29.56 28.45
C HIS A 548 7.77 30.71 28.46
N VAL A 549 6.76 30.65 27.61
CA VAL A 549 5.75 31.71 27.47
C VAL A 549 4.61 31.51 28.46
N LYS A 550 4.18 32.61 29.09
CA LYS A 550 3.00 32.65 29.98
C LYS A 550 1.82 33.45 29.44
N SER A 551 2.02 34.19 28.35
CA SER A 551 0.95 35.00 27.73
C SER A 551 0.01 34.08 26.92
N PRO A 552 -1.32 34.11 27.14
CA PRO A 552 -2.27 33.22 26.45
C PRO A 552 -2.17 33.29 24.92
N LEU A 553 -2.00 34.50 24.36
CA LEU A 553 -1.86 34.69 22.92
C LEU A 553 -0.60 34.02 22.37
N MET A 554 0.51 34.08 23.11
CA MET A 554 1.78 33.48 22.70
C MET A 554 1.79 31.96 22.94
N VAL A 555 1.07 31.44 23.95
CA VAL A 555 0.84 29.99 24.14
C VAL A 555 0.03 29.43 22.96
N ARG A 556 -1.03 30.14 22.54
CA ARG A 556 -1.81 29.77 21.34
C ARG A 556 -0.96 29.82 20.08
N ALA A 557 -0.21 30.91 19.87
CA ALA A 557 0.64 31.06 18.69
C ALA A 557 1.72 29.97 18.59
N SER A 558 2.38 29.64 19.72
CA SER A 558 3.35 28.54 19.76
C SER A 558 2.68 27.18 19.53
N SER A 559 1.49 26.93 20.10
CA SER A 559 0.72 25.71 19.86
C SER A 559 0.37 25.51 18.38
N VAL A 560 -0.11 26.56 17.70
CA VAL A 560 -0.37 26.54 16.25
C VAL A 560 0.92 26.27 15.48
N GLY A 561 2.02 26.91 15.87
CA GLY A 561 3.35 26.67 15.31
C GLY A 561 3.78 25.21 15.42
N ILE A 562 3.61 24.57 16.59
CA ILE A 562 3.88 23.15 16.81
C ILE A 562 3.02 22.29 15.89
N SER A 563 1.70 22.53 15.86
CA SER A 563 0.78 21.72 15.05
C SER A 563 1.08 21.78 13.55
N LEU A 564 1.30 22.99 13.03
CA LEU A 564 1.60 23.22 11.62
C LEU A 564 2.94 22.57 11.24
N SER A 565 4.00 22.82 12.02
CA SER A 565 5.35 22.31 11.74
C SER A 565 5.43 20.78 11.90
N ALA A 566 4.78 20.21 12.92
CA ALA A 566 4.72 18.76 13.11
C ALA A 566 3.94 18.06 11.99
N THR A 567 2.82 18.64 11.55
CA THR A 567 2.05 18.05 10.44
C THR A 567 2.83 18.12 9.13
N THR A 568 3.51 19.23 8.87
CA THR A 568 4.42 19.40 7.72
C THR A 568 5.56 18.36 7.78
N MET A 569 6.18 18.18 8.94
CA MET A 569 7.24 17.20 9.18
C MET A 569 6.78 15.78 8.84
N TYR A 570 5.60 15.35 9.32
CA TYR A 570 5.05 14.03 8.98
C TYR A 570 4.75 13.90 7.48
N ALA A 571 4.14 14.90 6.86
CA ALA A 571 3.83 14.87 5.43
C ALA A 571 5.09 14.65 4.57
N VAL A 572 6.17 15.38 4.87
CA VAL A 572 7.47 15.22 4.19
C VAL A 572 8.06 13.82 4.46
N LEU A 573 7.99 13.34 5.71
CA LEU A 573 8.52 12.02 6.09
C LEU A 573 7.82 10.89 5.32
N TYR A 574 6.49 10.91 5.24
CA TYR A 574 5.71 9.90 4.51
C TYR A 574 6.03 9.90 3.01
N GLY A 575 6.22 11.07 2.40
CA GLY A 575 6.59 11.18 0.98
C GLY A 575 8.04 10.75 0.70
N TRP A 576 8.98 11.07 1.58
CA TRP A 576 10.41 10.80 1.34
C TRP A 576 10.83 9.37 1.66
N THR A 577 10.24 8.74 2.69
CA THR A 577 10.60 7.38 3.13
C THR A 577 10.60 6.34 1.98
N PRO A 578 9.54 6.20 1.16
CA PRO A 578 9.54 5.22 0.07
C PRO A 578 10.54 5.56 -1.04
N GLU A 579 10.88 6.84 -1.23
CA GLU A 579 11.80 7.25 -2.28
C GLU A 579 13.26 6.96 -1.97
N ILE A 580 13.65 6.99 -0.69
CA ILE A 580 15.01 6.66 -0.24
C ILE A 580 15.37 5.20 -0.55
N PHE A 581 14.40 4.29 -0.49
CA PHE A 581 14.64 2.86 -0.65
C PHE A 581 14.36 2.39 -2.09
N GLY A 582 15.27 1.55 -2.60
CA GLY A 582 15.09 0.86 -3.87
C GLY A 582 13.90 -0.11 -3.84
N THR A 583 13.29 -0.36 -5.00
CA THR A 583 12.04 -1.14 -5.15
C THR A 583 12.07 -2.51 -4.47
N LYS A 584 13.22 -3.18 -4.45
CA LYS A 584 13.41 -4.51 -3.83
C LYS A 584 13.26 -4.51 -2.30
N VAL A 585 13.67 -3.43 -1.63
CA VAL A 585 13.74 -3.34 -0.15
C VAL A 585 12.73 -2.35 0.45
N ARG A 586 12.14 -1.48 -0.40
CA ARG A 586 11.21 -0.41 -0.03
C ARG A 586 10.06 -0.87 0.87
N GLY A 587 9.31 -1.88 0.44
CA GLY A 587 8.13 -2.34 1.19
C GLY A 587 8.47 -2.76 2.63
N THR A 588 9.52 -3.55 2.81
CA THR A 588 9.97 -4.01 4.13
C THR A 588 10.51 -2.86 4.97
N ALA A 589 11.31 -1.97 4.39
CA ALA A 589 11.88 -0.83 5.10
C ALA A 589 10.82 0.16 5.59
N CYS A 590 9.87 0.52 4.73
CA CYS A 590 8.72 1.37 5.06
C CYS A 590 7.79 0.72 6.10
N GLY A 591 7.52 -0.58 5.96
CA GLY A 591 6.66 -1.32 6.90
C GLY A 591 7.23 -1.34 8.32
N ILE A 592 8.53 -1.62 8.46
CA ILE A 592 9.20 -1.63 9.78
C ILE A 592 9.30 -0.21 10.34
N ALA A 593 9.59 0.79 9.51
CA ALA A 593 9.60 2.19 9.93
C ALA A 593 8.26 2.62 10.53
N SER A 594 7.15 2.26 9.87
CA SER A 594 5.80 2.50 10.40
C SER A 594 5.56 1.76 11.72
N ALA A 595 5.97 0.49 11.84
CA ALA A 595 5.85 -0.26 13.09
C ALA A 595 6.64 0.40 14.25
N LEU A 596 7.86 0.85 13.99
CA LEU A 596 8.68 1.57 14.98
C LEU A 596 8.04 2.88 15.43
N SER A 597 7.36 3.59 14.53
CA SER A 597 6.60 4.78 14.89
C SER A 597 5.49 4.47 15.91
N ARG A 598 4.80 3.33 15.75
CA ARG A 598 3.75 2.89 16.69
C ARG A 598 4.35 2.47 18.04
N ILE A 599 5.54 1.88 18.05
CA ILE A 599 6.29 1.60 19.30
C ILE A 599 6.67 2.92 20.00
N GLY A 600 7.16 3.91 19.26
CA GLY A 600 7.44 5.26 19.79
C GLY A 600 6.18 5.88 20.41
N GLY A 601 5.05 5.82 19.72
CA GLY A 601 3.75 6.27 20.22
C GLY A 601 3.23 5.48 21.44
N MET A 602 3.60 4.22 21.59
CA MET A 602 3.28 3.42 22.78
C MET A 602 4.14 3.80 23.99
N ILE A 603 5.43 4.09 23.78
CA ILE A 603 6.37 4.44 24.85
C ILE A 603 6.15 5.88 25.33
N ALA A 604 5.80 6.80 24.42
CA ALA A 604 5.67 8.23 24.71
C ALA A 604 4.75 8.57 25.88
N PRO A 605 3.50 8.05 25.93
CA PRO A 605 2.62 8.33 27.05
C PRO A 605 3.15 7.78 28.37
N LEU A 606 3.73 6.57 28.39
CA LEU A 606 4.32 5.99 29.61
C LEU A 606 5.47 6.87 30.14
N LEU A 607 6.39 7.24 29.24
CA LEU A 607 7.53 8.08 29.58
C LEU A 607 7.07 9.48 30.03
N GLY A 608 6.14 10.10 29.30
CA GLY A 608 5.59 11.41 29.66
C GLY A 608 4.87 11.39 31.01
N GLY A 609 4.13 10.32 31.34
CA GLY A 609 3.47 10.17 32.63
C GLY A 609 4.46 10.09 33.78
N ALA A 610 5.56 9.33 33.62
CA ALA A 610 6.64 9.28 34.59
C ALA A 610 7.33 10.64 34.77
N LEU A 611 7.53 11.40 33.68
CA LEU A 611 8.15 12.73 33.71
C LEU A 611 7.24 13.79 34.35
N LEU A 612 5.92 13.70 34.17
CA LEU A 612 4.95 14.61 34.77
C LEU A 612 4.96 14.57 36.30
N VAL A 613 5.34 13.44 36.91
CA VAL A 613 5.49 13.32 38.37
C VAL A 613 6.61 14.23 38.90
N MET A 614 7.63 14.50 38.10
CA MET A 614 8.75 15.36 38.49
C MET A 614 8.42 16.83 38.28
N ASP A 615 8.10 17.19 37.04
CA ASP A 615 7.69 18.54 36.66
C ASP A 615 6.86 18.52 35.38
N ARG A 616 5.86 19.40 35.30
CA ARG A 616 4.97 19.49 34.13
C ARG A 616 5.70 19.86 32.83
N SER A 617 6.86 20.49 32.90
CA SER A 617 7.64 20.94 31.73
C SER A 617 8.57 19.86 31.18
N PHE A 618 8.89 18.83 31.97
CA PHE A 618 9.85 17.79 31.60
C PHE A 618 9.44 16.95 30.38
N PRO A 619 8.16 16.56 30.18
CA PRO A 619 7.75 15.91 28.94
C PRO A 619 8.04 16.76 27.69
N VAL A 620 7.84 18.09 27.79
CA VAL A 620 8.08 18.99 26.65
C VAL A 620 9.57 19.16 26.39
N TYR A 621 10.39 19.34 27.43
CA TYR A 621 11.85 19.39 27.27
C TYR A 621 12.43 18.10 26.70
N THR A 622 11.91 16.95 27.14
CA THR A 622 12.30 15.64 26.60
C THR A 622 11.92 15.54 25.12
N SER A 623 10.71 15.98 24.75
CA SER A 623 10.27 16.02 23.35
C SER A 623 11.20 16.89 22.49
N VAL A 624 11.65 18.04 22.99
CA VAL A 624 12.62 18.91 22.30
C VAL A 624 13.94 18.18 22.05
N ILE A 625 14.51 17.54 23.08
CA ILE A 625 15.77 16.78 22.94
C ILE A 625 15.60 15.65 21.91
N VAL A 626 14.49 14.92 21.96
CA VAL A 626 14.20 13.84 21.01
C VAL A 626 14.03 14.37 19.59
N TYR A 627 13.39 15.55 19.39
CA TYR A 627 13.33 16.20 18.09
C TYR A 627 14.71 16.62 17.58
N LEU A 628 15.60 17.12 18.43
CA LEU A 628 16.98 17.47 18.04
C LEU A 628 17.77 16.22 17.62
N ILE A 629 17.61 15.09 18.33
CA ILE A 629 18.19 13.80 17.95
C ILE A 629 17.64 13.36 16.59
N SER A 630 16.33 13.45 16.39
CA SER A 630 15.70 13.11 15.11
C SER A 630 16.22 13.98 13.97
N ALA A 631 16.32 15.31 14.17
CA ALA A 631 16.88 16.22 13.19
C ALA A 631 18.34 15.89 12.86
N ALA A 632 19.15 15.52 13.87
CA ALA A 632 20.51 15.04 13.65
C ALA A 632 20.53 13.74 12.81
N CYS A 633 19.64 12.79 13.08
CA CYS A 633 19.49 11.58 12.25
C CYS A 633 19.14 11.94 10.79
N VAL A 634 18.23 12.89 10.57
CA VAL A 634 17.85 13.39 9.23
C VAL A 634 19.02 14.07 8.53
N LEU A 635 19.83 14.86 9.23
CA LEU A 635 21.00 15.52 8.65
C LEU A 635 22.13 14.53 8.32
N LEU A 636 22.19 13.38 9.00
CA LEU A 636 23.14 12.32 8.69
C LEU A 636 22.70 11.44 7.51
N LEU A 637 21.46 11.55 7.05
CA LEU A 637 20.97 10.85 5.86
C LEU A 637 21.63 11.42 4.60
N HIS A 638 22.20 10.54 3.79
CA HIS A 638 22.69 10.92 2.47
C HIS A 638 21.51 11.05 1.51
N GLU A 639 21.38 12.24 0.91
CA GLU A 639 20.40 12.50 -0.13
C GLU A 639 20.96 11.94 -1.43
N THR A 640 20.63 10.69 -1.73
CA THR A 640 20.82 10.15 -3.09
C THR A 640 19.69 10.73 -3.94
N ALA A 641 19.91 11.94 -4.45
CA ALA A 641 19.00 12.55 -5.42
C ALA A 641 18.83 11.57 -6.60
N GLY A 642 17.63 11.00 -6.77
CA GLY A 642 17.05 10.64 -8.06
C GLY A 642 17.84 9.77 -9.06
N GLN A 643 18.97 9.15 -8.71
CA GLN A 643 19.70 8.24 -9.62
C GLN A 643 19.23 6.78 -9.51
N GLY A 644 18.00 6.56 -9.02
CA GLY A 644 17.30 5.29 -9.16
C GLY A 644 16.77 5.13 -10.59
N GLY A 645 17.67 5.07 -11.57
CA GLY A 645 17.33 4.92 -12.99
C GLY A 645 18.51 4.52 -13.88
N GLU A 646 19.62 5.26 -13.86
CA GLU A 646 20.67 5.09 -14.90
C GLU A 646 22.13 5.09 -14.40
N GLY A 647 22.39 5.16 -13.09
CA GLY A 647 23.76 5.37 -12.58
C GLY A 647 24.49 4.15 -11.98
N ALA A 648 23.92 2.94 -11.99
CA ALA A 648 24.49 1.79 -11.28
C ALA A 648 25.39 0.88 -12.15
N PHE A 649 25.73 1.31 -13.36
CA PHE A 649 26.83 0.75 -14.14
C PHE A 649 27.82 1.87 -14.41
N ILE A 650 29.12 1.58 -14.27
CA ILE A 650 30.28 2.47 -14.39
C ILE A 650 30.75 3.08 -13.04
N HIS A 651 31.35 2.28 -12.16
CA HIS A 651 32.81 2.09 -12.10
C HIS A 651 33.21 1.06 -11.03
#